data_AF-I6B0N6-F1
#
_entry.id   AF-I6B0N6-F1
#
_cell.length_a   1.000
_cell.length_b   1.000
_cell.length_c   1.000
_cell.angle_alpha   90.00
_cell.angle_beta   90.00
_cell.angle_gamma   90.00
#
_symmetry.space_group_name_H-M   'P 1'
#
loop_
_entity.id
_entity.type
_entity.pdbx_description
1 polymer ?
#
loop_
_entity_poly.entity_id
_entity_poly.type
_entity_poly.pdbx_seq_one_letter_code
_entity_poly.pdbx_strand_id
1 'polypeptide(L)'
;MWTAAIACVLFIVTPLVTTASTTARLPGEQVAKLWQPAAPEARLFILESAAPADTVVLYQRLAPIASPLAANAAKRIVLDIVPHALPSASVSLRVASRRPDAAAPLAVERSSTDIARELGLAESQLPAVLLTSADQQQIRAVWTAPFDITTTQTLLAALNDSTPHGTRGLPPLATPAIPLASASAADDIVTPADIPPTALSSKPLAGPTHDTPVCWLTLGTWAGPAGLSLWGLDYESQVSPNPGEPQIITYWDTSWHTRWQERFPAASSAADGDARDRVVIENQLLRDYAWSKGVAYAHLYLYSPDSANVTLHLSQTGSEISGWLNGCPLAWQRDAAATRTTEVKETDRNDQGGVVTVRRIRGDTAYAAPLRLDAGWNRLLVKLIMAQRKGDPFTFNARLSASSSDALTAIRTSTTDPAPSRISRTVASRYIPRVYTRAPFNLVHPGAPLVLDIDLSSADLLGQTVAPFLTQPVGQLELTVTDYDGQKLLVRTQPFTLPGRGTFDLGVAPAPGYYATQLRLLDANGNLVCACPPDGFNVIRGTAAQRERSSAKKVAVNYYFMAGQERYRTLFFPYMERIGILRNIGGNHARALDFYKEARARGLDVSADTWTHRDPDYLRAYVEETAPYVDTFKAFNEVDIQPAQRGTPAAWVAKAKQDYEIIKKAKPSALMLGASLVRPAADSWFEECLKLGLASYHDVWDVHCYPQNPPILGGSMSNSPNESDLGVLKVYKKLGLKNDKPFWIGETGARSGHGRDARRWQAAMIAKMTACALSREDYQRIGFLVPWRYSRGENRYYIMDIEAGHMPAEAAYYTASALIDGFDYKRIATGKRIQAARFGPTFMAWTTDTAHPISFKYRPEEKGPFVLVDVVGRVTDLLPDAIAPDGTLALMLTDSPIYLLPRADYERLTRF
;
A
#
# COMPACT_ATOMS: atom_id res chain seq x y z
N MET A 1 -23.66 56.85 22.44
CA MET A 1 -23.95 57.96 21.48
C MET A 1 -24.57 57.30 20.26
N TRP A 2 -25.88 57.49 20.03
CA TRP A 2 -26.44 58.30 18.92
C TRP A 2 -26.01 57.81 17.53
N THR A 3 -26.83 57.57 16.49
CA THR A 3 -28.30 57.58 16.25
C THR A 3 -28.51 57.01 14.82
N ALA A 4 -29.63 56.45 14.36
CA ALA A 4 -30.94 56.06 14.93
C ALA A 4 -31.59 54.99 13.99
N ALA A 5 -32.85 54.59 14.23
CA ALA A 5 -33.69 53.82 13.31
C ALA A 5 -34.87 54.67 12.79
N ILE A 6 -35.40 54.36 11.59
CA ILE A 6 -36.75 54.76 11.16
C ILE A 6 -37.43 53.57 10.47
N ALA A 7 -38.67 53.29 10.88
CA ALA A 7 -39.61 52.39 10.23
C ALA A 7 -41.01 53.02 10.28
N CYS A 8 -41.80 52.87 9.20
CA CYS A 8 -43.26 53.11 9.05
C CYS A 8 -43.62 53.21 7.54
N VAL A 9 -44.81 52.83 7.00
CA VAL A 9 -45.92 52.00 7.52
C VAL A 9 -46.93 51.63 6.37
N LEU A 10 -47.76 50.59 6.58
CA LEU A 10 -49.04 50.20 5.93
C LEU A 10 -49.20 49.71 4.46
N PHE A 11 -49.64 48.45 4.35
CA PHE A 11 -50.80 47.85 3.61
C PHE A 11 -51.38 48.50 2.32
N ILE A 12 -51.67 47.68 1.28
CA ILE A 12 -53.02 47.18 0.87
C ILE A 12 -52.95 46.27 -0.39
N VAL A 13 -53.62 45.10 -0.32
CA VAL A 13 -54.31 44.27 -1.35
C VAL A 13 -53.76 44.10 -2.80
N THR A 14 -53.64 42.83 -3.22
CA THR A 14 -53.42 42.32 -4.59
C THR A 14 -54.56 42.63 -5.57
N PRO A 15 -54.26 42.63 -6.89
CA PRO A 15 -54.92 41.65 -7.75
C PRO A 15 -53.95 40.81 -8.60
N LEU A 16 -54.44 39.66 -9.07
CA LEU A 16 -53.74 38.79 -10.02
C LEU A 16 -53.39 39.54 -11.32
N VAL A 17 -52.15 39.37 -11.78
CA VAL A 17 -51.82 39.38 -13.22
C VAL A 17 -51.08 38.09 -13.53
N THR A 18 -51.73 37.22 -14.30
CA THR A 18 -51.13 36.00 -14.84
C THR A 18 -50.18 36.35 -15.98
N THR A 19 -48.89 36.50 -15.70
CA THR A 19 -47.85 36.48 -16.74
C THR A 19 -47.38 35.05 -16.94
N ALA A 20 -47.80 34.45 -18.07
CA ALA A 20 -47.30 33.15 -18.48
C ALA A 20 -45.81 33.26 -18.82
N SER A 21 -44.95 32.67 -17.98
CA SER A 21 -43.53 32.51 -18.29
C SER A 21 -43.35 31.44 -19.36
N THR A 22 -43.45 31.83 -20.63
CA THR A 22 -42.94 31.02 -21.74
C THR A 22 -41.42 31.12 -21.76
N THR A 23 -40.74 30.31 -20.94
CA THR A 23 -39.31 30.05 -21.10
C THR A 23 -39.07 29.53 -22.51
N ALA A 24 -38.29 30.26 -23.31
CA ALA A 24 -37.88 29.80 -24.63
C ALA A 24 -37.06 28.51 -24.46
N ARG A 25 -37.62 27.38 -24.93
CA ARG A 25 -36.96 26.08 -24.82
C ARG A 25 -35.63 26.09 -25.57
N LEU A 26 -34.57 25.64 -24.92
CA LEU A 26 -33.23 25.56 -25.51
C LEU A 26 -33.26 24.76 -26.83
N PRO A 27 -32.52 25.17 -27.87
CA PRO A 27 -32.55 24.49 -29.17
C PRO A 27 -32.33 22.97 -29.09
N GLY A 28 -31.45 22.50 -28.19
CA GLY A 28 -31.21 21.08 -27.95
C GLY A 28 -32.47 20.31 -27.51
N GLU A 29 -33.31 20.86 -26.63
CA GLU A 29 -34.57 20.21 -26.20
C GLU A 29 -35.55 20.02 -27.36
N GLN A 30 -35.55 20.95 -28.32
CA GLN A 30 -36.45 20.89 -29.47
C GLN A 30 -36.01 19.79 -30.42
N VAL A 31 -34.70 19.62 -30.63
CA VAL A 31 -34.14 18.55 -31.47
C VAL A 31 -34.26 17.19 -30.80
N ALA A 32 -34.00 17.08 -29.49
CA ALA A 32 -34.10 15.83 -28.73
C ALA A 32 -35.50 15.18 -28.80
N LYS A 33 -36.55 15.99 -28.79
CA LYS A 33 -37.95 15.51 -28.94
C LYS A 33 -38.25 14.88 -30.31
N LEU A 34 -37.42 15.12 -31.32
CA LEU A 34 -37.55 14.55 -32.65
C LEU A 34 -36.82 13.20 -32.79
N TRP A 35 -36.10 12.77 -31.74
CA TRP A 35 -35.29 11.55 -31.66
C TRP A 35 -35.74 10.70 -30.46
N GLN A 36 -36.99 10.23 -30.49
CA GLN A 36 -37.59 9.41 -29.44
C GLN A 36 -38.22 8.14 -30.03
N PRO A 37 -37.41 7.18 -30.51
CA PRO A 37 -37.91 5.89 -30.98
C PRO A 37 -38.49 5.06 -29.83
N ALA A 38 -39.58 4.34 -30.08
CA ALA A 38 -40.25 3.51 -29.08
C ALA A 38 -39.38 2.35 -28.55
N ALA A 39 -38.40 1.91 -29.35
CA ALA A 39 -37.38 0.93 -28.97
C ALA A 39 -36.02 1.39 -29.52
N PRO A 40 -35.19 2.11 -28.73
CA PRO A 40 -33.88 2.56 -29.19
C PRO A 40 -32.88 1.40 -29.31
N GLU A 41 -32.10 1.39 -30.38
CA GLU A 41 -30.95 0.49 -30.61
C GLU A 41 -29.66 1.04 -29.95
N ALA A 42 -29.63 2.35 -29.73
CA ALA A 42 -28.52 3.11 -29.17
C ALA A 42 -29.01 4.44 -28.55
N ARG A 43 -28.18 5.08 -27.72
CA ARG A 43 -28.43 6.44 -27.18
C ARG A 43 -27.29 7.37 -27.57
N LEU A 44 -27.62 8.56 -28.05
CA LEU A 44 -26.67 9.63 -28.34
C LEU A 44 -26.80 10.70 -27.26
N PHE A 45 -25.74 10.91 -26.48
CA PHE A 45 -25.65 11.99 -25.50
C PHE A 45 -24.89 13.17 -26.12
N ILE A 46 -25.42 14.38 -25.95
CA ILE A 46 -24.69 15.62 -26.24
C ILE A 46 -24.37 16.29 -24.91
N LEU A 47 -23.07 16.45 -24.64
CA LEU A 47 -22.57 17.18 -23.48
C LEU A 47 -22.28 18.62 -23.91
N GLU A 48 -22.97 19.60 -23.34
CA GLU A 48 -22.80 21.02 -23.71
C GLU A 48 -21.51 21.65 -23.14
N SER A 49 -20.37 20.99 -23.32
CA SER A 49 -19.07 21.43 -22.80
C SER A 49 -18.43 22.51 -23.68
N ALA A 50 -18.66 23.77 -23.29
CA ALA A 50 -18.11 25.02 -23.83
C ALA A 50 -18.65 25.51 -25.21
N ALA A 51 -18.78 26.84 -25.32
CA ALA A 51 -19.22 27.63 -26.48
C ALA A 51 -20.61 27.26 -27.09
N PRO A 52 -21.68 28.03 -26.79
CA PRO A 52 -23.00 27.85 -27.43
C PRO A 52 -23.00 27.93 -28.97
N ALA A 53 -21.97 28.50 -29.60
CA ALA A 53 -21.83 28.53 -31.05
C ALA A 53 -21.57 27.13 -31.65
N ASP A 54 -20.83 26.27 -30.94
CA ASP A 54 -20.38 24.97 -31.47
C ASP A 54 -21.51 23.92 -31.42
N THR A 55 -22.41 24.00 -30.44
CA THR A 55 -23.58 23.11 -30.35
C THR A 55 -24.73 23.56 -31.24
N VAL A 56 -24.86 24.87 -31.55
CA VAL A 56 -25.91 25.38 -32.46
C VAL A 56 -25.80 24.80 -33.87
N VAL A 57 -24.58 24.70 -34.43
CA VAL A 57 -24.36 24.09 -35.76
C VAL A 57 -24.74 22.60 -35.74
N LEU A 58 -24.37 21.88 -34.68
CA LEU A 58 -24.72 20.49 -34.47
C LEU A 58 -26.25 20.30 -34.37
N TYR A 59 -26.95 21.10 -33.56
CA TYR A 59 -28.41 21.02 -33.41
C TYR A 59 -29.16 21.32 -34.71
N GLN A 60 -28.72 22.31 -35.48
CA GLN A 60 -29.29 22.61 -36.80
C GLN A 60 -29.19 21.42 -37.76
N ARG A 61 -28.12 20.61 -37.69
CA ARG A 61 -27.90 19.44 -38.55
C ARG A 61 -28.56 18.15 -38.04
N LEU A 62 -28.74 18.03 -36.73
CA LEU A 62 -29.46 16.91 -36.09
C LEU A 62 -30.98 17.07 -36.19
N ALA A 63 -31.52 18.25 -36.49
CA ALA A 63 -32.93 18.41 -36.81
C ALA A 63 -33.30 17.56 -38.04
N PRO A 64 -34.25 16.58 -37.94
CA PRO A 64 -34.62 15.70 -39.06
C PRO A 64 -35.05 16.41 -40.35
N ILE A 65 -35.57 17.63 -40.24
CA ILE A 65 -35.97 18.47 -41.38
C ILE A 65 -34.76 18.98 -42.17
N ALA A 66 -33.57 19.07 -41.55
CA ALA A 66 -32.35 19.60 -42.15
C ALA A 66 -31.43 18.53 -42.77
N SER A 67 -31.70 17.23 -42.56
CA SER A 67 -30.89 16.14 -43.09
C SER A 67 -31.63 14.81 -43.16
N PRO A 68 -31.70 14.14 -44.34
CA PRO A 68 -32.22 12.77 -44.45
C PRO A 68 -31.48 11.75 -43.56
N LEU A 69 -30.19 11.98 -43.30
CA LEU A 69 -29.40 11.15 -42.37
C LEU A 69 -29.87 11.34 -40.93
N ALA A 70 -30.19 12.56 -40.51
CA ALA A 70 -30.75 12.80 -39.17
C ALA A 70 -32.13 12.13 -39.04
N ALA A 71 -32.98 12.24 -40.06
CA ALA A 71 -34.31 11.63 -40.08
C ALA A 71 -34.32 10.09 -40.03
N ASN A 72 -33.28 9.43 -40.54
CA ASN A 72 -33.14 7.98 -40.47
C ASN A 72 -32.50 7.51 -39.16
N ALA A 73 -31.50 8.22 -38.63
CA ALA A 73 -30.92 7.92 -37.32
C ALA A 73 -31.93 8.10 -36.17
N ALA A 74 -32.76 9.16 -36.22
CA ALA A 74 -33.80 9.45 -35.22
C ALA A 74 -34.87 8.35 -35.05
N LYS A 75 -35.00 7.42 -36.01
CA LYS A 75 -35.90 6.26 -35.93
C LYS A 75 -35.36 5.11 -35.08
N ARG A 76 -34.06 5.13 -34.77
CA ARG A 76 -33.34 4.02 -34.08
C ARG A 76 -32.55 4.47 -32.86
N ILE A 77 -32.16 5.74 -32.81
CA ILE A 77 -31.30 6.30 -31.77
C ILE A 77 -32.08 7.34 -30.98
N VAL A 78 -32.08 7.24 -29.65
CA VAL A 78 -32.62 8.29 -28.77
C VAL A 78 -31.56 9.38 -28.55
N LEU A 79 -31.96 10.65 -28.58
CA LEU A 79 -31.08 11.79 -28.32
C LEU A 79 -31.30 12.35 -26.92
N ASP A 80 -30.29 12.26 -26.08
CA ASP A 80 -30.26 12.82 -24.73
C ASP A 80 -29.35 14.07 -24.73
N ILE A 81 -29.85 15.21 -24.26
CA ILE A 81 -29.03 16.41 -24.04
C ILE A 81 -28.70 16.50 -22.56
N VAL A 82 -27.43 16.68 -22.23
CA VAL A 82 -26.95 16.90 -20.85
C VAL A 82 -26.59 18.38 -20.71
N PRO A 83 -27.45 19.20 -20.07
CA PRO A 83 -27.22 20.64 -19.95
C PRO A 83 -25.97 20.94 -19.12
N HIS A 84 -25.23 21.98 -19.50
CA HIS A 84 -24.10 22.47 -18.69
C HIS A 84 -24.58 23.33 -17.51
N ALA A 85 -25.11 22.68 -16.48
CA ALA A 85 -25.44 23.31 -15.21
C ALA A 85 -24.18 23.57 -14.38
N LEU A 86 -23.55 24.74 -14.56
CA LEU A 86 -22.51 25.24 -13.65
C LEU A 86 -23.07 25.38 -12.23
N PRO A 87 -22.36 24.84 -11.23
CA PRO A 87 -21.76 25.75 -10.26
C PRO A 87 -20.34 25.34 -9.85
N SER A 88 -19.37 26.19 -10.19
CA SER A 88 -18.03 26.19 -9.58
C SER A 88 -17.77 27.53 -8.91
N ALA A 89 -18.07 27.63 -7.61
CA ALA A 89 -17.48 28.65 -6.71
C ALA A 89 -17.76 28.35 -5.22
N SER A 90 -16.94 27.49 -4.61
CA SER A 90 -16.57 27.52 -3.17
C SER A 90 -17.62 27.23 -2.06
N VAL A 91 -17.09 26.70 -0.94
CA VAL A 91 -17.67 26.62 0.42
C VAL A 91 -18.77 25.58 0.69
N SER A 92 -18.53 24.85 1.79
CA SER A 92 -19.40 23.94 2.54
C SER A 92 -20.91 24.13 2.41
N LEU A 93 -21.61 23.09 1.94
CA LEU A 93 -22.97 22.77 2.37
C LEU A 93 -23.19 21.25 2.38
N ARG A 94 -23.26 20.67 3.58
CA ARG A 94 -23.91 19.37 3.77
C ARG A 94 -25.41 19.58 3.54
N VAL A 95 -25.94 19.12 2.41
CA VAL A 95 -27.40 19.02 2.27
C VAL A 95 -27.86 17.77 3.00
N ALA A 96 -28.51 17.98 4.14
CA ALA A 96 -29.13 16.91 4.90
C ALA A 96 -30.45 16.43 4.24
N SER A 97 -30.77 15.16 4.48
CA SER A 97 -32.14 14.64 4.54
C SER A 97 -33.14 15.02 3.44
N ARG A 98 -33.25 14.18 2.40
CA ARG A 98 -34.56 13.77 1.87
C ARG A 98 -34.58 12.26 1.66
N ARG A 99 -35.61 11.59 2.21
CA ARG A 99 -36.00 10.24 1.76
C ARG A 99 -36.53 10.36 0.32
N PRO A 100 -36.11 9.50 -0.62
CA PRO A 100 -36.86 9.30 -1.85
C PRO A 100 -38.15 8.54 -1.55
N ASP A 101 -39.27 8.92 -2.19
CA ASP A 101 -40.49 8.12 -2.17
C ASP A 101 -40.29 6.82 -2.96
N ALA A 102 -40.82 5.71 -2.43
CA ALA A 102 -40.50 4.36 -2.88
C ALA A 102 -41.19 3.89 -4.18
N ALA A 103 -41.65 4.82 -5.03
CA ALA A 103 -42.54 4.52 -6.16
C ALA A 103 -42.21 5.23 -7.49
N ALA A 104 -41.11 5.96 -7.60
CA ALA A 104 -40.65 6.55 -8.86
C ALA A 104 -39.26 6.01 -9.24
N PRO A 105 -39.02 5.58 -10.50
CA PRO A 105 -37.65 5.37 -10.96
C PRO A 105 -36.94 6.73 -10.95
N LEU A 106 -35.86 6.82 -10.18
CA LEU A 106 -35.00 8.01 -10.14
C LEU A 106 -34.37 8.23 -11.51
N ALA A 107 -34.94 9.13 -12.29
CA ALA A 107 -34.20 9.81 -13.35
C ALA A 107 -33.13 10.66 -12.69
N VAL A 108 -31.95 10.08 -12.49
CA VAL A 108 -30.79 10.80 -11.96
C VAL A 108 -30.33 11.79 -13.03
N GLU A 109 -30.56 13.08 -12.81
CA GLU A 109 -29.90 14.14 -13.56
C GLU A 109 -28.39 14.03 -13.34
N ARG A 110 -27.69 13.47 -14.34
CA ARG A 110 -26.23 13.29 -14.31
C ARG A 110 -25.55 14.60 -14.71
N SER A 111 -24.65 15.11 -13.87
CA SER A 111 -23.85 16.27 -14.22
C SER A 111 -22.72 15.91 -15.19
N SER A 112 -22.21 16.90 -15.93
CA SER A 112 -20.97 16.79 -16.72
C SER A 112 -19.79 16.37 -15.84
N THR A 113 -19.68 16.91 -14.63
CA THR A 113 -18.65 16.52 -13.65
C THR A 113 -18.74 15.06 -13.22
N ASP A 114 -19.93 14.48 -13.09
CA ASP A 114 -20.10 13.05 -12.78
C ASP A 114 -19.69 12.17 -13.96
N ILE A 115 -20.07 12.55 -15.19
CA ILE A 115 -19.66 11.86 -16.41
C ILE A 115 -18.13 11.96 -16.61
N ALA A 116 -17.51 13.12 -16.35
CA ALA A 116 -16.06 13.30 -16.41
C ALA A 116 -15.33 12.40 -15.41
N ARG A 117 -15.90 12.27 -14.20
CA ARG A 117 -15.40 11.39 -13.14
C ARG A 117 -15.54 9.91 -13.47
N GLU A 118 -16.64 9.51 -14.12
CA GLU A 118 -16.84 8.14 -14.61
C GLU A 118 -15.91 7.80 -15.79
N LEU A 119 -15.66 8.76 -16.70
CA LEU A 119 -14.79 8.58 -17.87
C LEU A 119 -13.29 8.79 -17.58
N GLY A 120 -12.93 9.29 -16.40
CA GLY A 120 -11.53 9.58 -16.03
C GLY A 120 -10.91 10.77 -16.77
N LEU A 121 -11.73 11.72 -17.21
CA LEU A 121 -11.32 12.90 -17.98
C LEU A 121 -11.41 14.16 -17.11
N ALA A 122 -10.63 15.20 -17.42
CA ALA A 122 -10.96 16.54 -16.93
C ALA A 122 -12.29 16.99 -17.55
N GLU A 123 -13.08 17.81 -16.86
CA GLU A 123 -14.37 18.29 -17.40
C GLU A 123 -14.21 19.09 -18.71
N SER A 124 -13.07 19.78 -18.86
CA SER A 124 -12.63 20.45 -20.11
C SER A 124 -12.16 19.51 -21.23
N GLN A 125 -12.08 18.20 -20.97
CA GLN A 125 -11.72 17.15 -21.92
C GLN A 125 -12.88 16.18 -22.20
N LEU A 126 -14.08 16.49 -21.68
CA LEU A 126 -15.27 15.71 -21.98
C LEU A 126 -15.53 15.67 -23.49
N PRO A 127 -15.96 14.50 -24.03
CA PRO A 127 -16.41 14.44 -25.40
C PRO A 127 -17.77 15.12 -25.52
N ALA A 128 -17.86 16.11 -26.40
CA ALA A 128 -19.08 16.88 -26.59
C ALA A 128 -20.25 16.04 -27.18
N VAL A 129 -19.97 14.89 -27.80
CA VAL A 129 -20.99 13.88 -28.15
C VAL A 129 -20.50 12.45 -27.86
N LEU A 130 -21.39 11.61 -27.29
CA LEU A 130 -21.14 10.22 -26.92
C LEU A 130 -22.26 9.31 -27.44
N LEU A 131 -21.94 8.22 -28.15
CA LEU A 131 -22.92 7.19 -28.54
C LEU A 131 -22.74 5.94 -27.67
N THR A 132 -23.83 5.40 -27.13
CA THR A 132 -23.85 4.19 -26.31
C THR A 132 -24.83 3.14 -26.83
N SER A 133 -24.72 1.91 -26.34
CA SER A 133 -25.81 0.93 -26.39
C SER A 133 -27.06 1.44 -25.66
N ALA A 134 -28.23 0.88 -26.00
CA ALA A 134 -29.52 1.26 -25.42
C ALA A 134 -29.59 1.11 -23.88
N ASP A 135 -28.88 0.11 -23.34
CA ASP A 135 -28.72 -0.22 -21.92
C ASP A 135 -27.61 0.56 -21.20
N GLN A 136 -26.94 1.48 -21.90
CA GLN A 136 -25.82 2.31 -21.42
C GLN A 136 -24.58 1.53 -20.95
N GLN A 137 -24.50 0.21 -21.16
CA GLN A 137 -23.36 -0.62 -20.72
C GLN A 137 -22.12 -0.52 -21.63
N GLN A 138 -22.27 -0.04 -22.87
CA GLN A 138 -21.18 0.04 -23.85
C GLN A 138 -21.15 1.39 -24.56
N ILE A 139 -20.00 2.06 -24.55
CA ILE A 139 -19.73 3.23 -25.40
C ILE A 139 -19.34 2.71 -26.80
N ARG A 140 -20.10 3.13 -27.82
CA ARG A 140 -19.92 2.71 -29.22
C ARG A 140 -19.13 3.70 -30.07
N ALA A 141 -19.26 5.00 -29.79
CA ALA A 141 -18.54 6.08 -30.48
C ALA A 141 -18.44 7.34 -29.61
N VAL A 142 -17.50 8.21 -29.94
CA VAL A 142 -17.15 9.42 -29.18
C VAL A 142 -16.69 10.51 -30.15
N TRP A 143 -17.19 11.73 -30.00
CA TRP A 143 -16.75 12.90 -30.79
C TRP A 143 -16.47 14.10 -29.88
N THR A 144 -15.43 14.85 -30.21
CA THR A 144 -15.03 16.10 -29.55
C THR A 144 -15.38 17.31 -30.42
N ALA A 145 -15.58 18.47 -29.80
CA ALA A 145 -15.70 19.75 -30.50
C ALA A 145 -14.38 20.10 -31.26
N PRO A 146 -14.43 20.95 -32.30
CA PRO A 146 -15.60 21.68 -32.82
C PRO A 146 -16.46 20.86 -33.79
N PHE A 147 -17.78 21.09 -33.78
CA PHE A 147 -18.72 20.47 -34.72
C PHE A 147 -18.88 21.30 -35.99
N ASP A 148 -17.81 21.37 -36.78
CA ASP A 148 -17.88 21.92 -38.12
C ASP A 148 -18.74 21.03 -39.06
N ILE A 149 -18.92 21.50 -40.31
CA ILE A 149 -19.76 20.81 -41.31
C ILE A 149 -19.26 19.38 -41.57
N THR A 150 -17.94 19.20 -41.68
CA THR A 150 -17.31 17.91 -41.98
C THR A 150 -17.45 16.94 -40.81
N THR A 151 -17.16 17.38 -39.60
CA THR A 151 -17.25 16.59 -38.36
C THR A 151 -18.69 16.16 -38.10
N THR A 152 -19.65 17.06 -38.32
CA THR A 152 -21.08 16.77 -38.19
C THR A 152 -21.59 15.81 -39.26
N GLN A 153 -21.06 15.86 -40.49
CA GLN A 153 -21.37 14.89 -41.54
C GLN A 153 -20.83 13.49 -41.21
N THR A 154 -19.59 13.38 -40.71
CA THR A 154 -19.01 12.10 -40.27
C THR A 154 -19.80 11.49 -39.12
N LEU A 155 -20.22 12.31 -38.14
CA LEU A 155 -21.11 11.91 -37.06
C LEU A 155 -22.45 11.39 -37.60
N LEU A 156 -23.14 12.16 -38.45
CA LEU A 156 -24.42 11.75 -39.04
C LEU A 156 -24.30 10.48 -39.89
N ALA A 157 -23.22 10.29 -40.63
CA ALA A 157 -22.96 9.07 -41.40
C ALA A 157 -22.82 7.85 -40.47
N ALA A 158 -22.02 7.97 -39.41
CA ALA A 158 -21.84 6.91 -38.43
C ALA A 158 -23.15 6.51 -37.72
N LEU A 159 -24.03 7.47 -37.41
CA LEU A 159 -25.36 7.20 -36.83
C LEU A 159 -26.33 6.46 -37.77
N ASN A 160 -26.05 6.40 -39.07
CA ASN A 160 -26.89 5.71 -40.05
C ASN A 160 -26.46 4.27 -40.34
N ASP A 161 -25.31 3.83 -39.81
CA ASP A 161 -24.91 2.43 -39.83
C ASP A 161 -25.88 1.58 -38.98
N SER A 162 -26.15 0.34 -39.41
CA SER A 162 -26.84 -0.69 -38.63
C SER A 162 -26.13 -1.03 -37.31
N THR A 163 -24.80 -0.91 -37.29
CA THR A 163 -23.93 -1.13 -36.14
C THR A 163 -23.02 0.09 -35.96
N PRO A 164 -23.56 1.20 -35.41
CA PRO A 164 -22.88 2.49 -35.44
C PRO A 164 -21.61 2.50 -34.57
N HIS A 165 -20.46 2.52 -35.24
CA HIS A 165 -19.12 2.61 -34.66
C HIS A 165 -18.38 3.81 -35.27
N GLY A 166 -17.70 4.59 -34.43
CA GLY A 166 -16.99 5.81 -34.84
C GLY A 166 -15.47 5.64 -34.91
N THR A 167 -14.82 6.42 -35.78
CA THR A 167 -13.36 6.62 -35.72
C THR A 167 -12.98 7.31 -34.41
N ARG A 168 -11.98 6.76 -33.70
CA ARG A 168 -11.46 7.35 -32.44
C ARG A 168 -10.65 8.62 -32.73
N GLY A 169 -11.34 9.74 -32.94
CA GLY A 169 -10.77 11.05 -33.16
C GLY A 169 -10.17 11.67 -31.89
N LEU A 170 -9.04 11.14 -31.42
CA LEU A 170 -8.04 11.98 -30.74
C LEU A 170 -7.02 12.38 -31.81
N PRO A 171 -6.77 13.67 -32.05
CA PRO A 171 -5.58 14.05 -32.83
C PRO A 171 -4.34 13.54 -32.07
N PRO A 172 -3.35 12.94 -32.75
CA PRO A 172 -2.13 12.54 -32.08
C PRO A 172 -1.46 13.77 -31.47
N LEU A 173 -1.00 13.66 -30.22
CA LEU A 173 -0.06 14.63 -29.65
C LEU A 173 1.11 14.78 -30.61
N ALA A 174 1.43 16.02 -30.98
CA ALA A 174 2.47 16.31 -31.95
C ALA A 174 3.81 15.71 -31.50
N THR A 175 4.25 14.65 -32.18
CA THR A 175 5.57 14.07 -31.97
C THR A 175 6.63 15.13 -32.26
N PRO A 176 7.62 15.38 -31.38
CA PRO A 176 8.74 16.22 -31.74
C PRO A 176 9.43 15.60 -32.97
N ALA A 177 9.68 16.43 -33.98
CA ALA A 177 10.16 15.95 -35.27
C ALA A 177 11.55 15.30 -35.14
N ILE A 178 11.60 13.98 -35.29
CA ILE A 178 12.85 13.26 -35.51
C ILE A 178 13.27 13.54 -36.97
N PRO A 179 14.48 14.07 -37.24
CA PRO A 179 14.96 14.23 -38.59
C PRO A 179 15.09 12.85 -39.25
N LEU A 180 14.29 12.56 -40.27
CA LEU A 180 14.52 11.39 -41.12
C LEU A 180 15.82 11.59 -41.90
N ALA A 181 16.87 10.87 -41.49
CA ALA A 181 18.00 10.63 -42.36
C ALA A 181 17.52 9.78 -43.55
N SER A 182 17.64 10.33 -44.76
CA SER A 182 17.25 9.67 -46.01
C SER A 182 18.18 8.48 -46.29
N ALA A 183 17.66 7.26 -46.19
CA ALA A 183 18.33 6.06 -46.63
C ALA A 183 17.71 5.57 -47.96
N SER A 184 18.44 5.77 -49.05
CA SER A 184 18.16 5.16 -50.35
C SER A 184 19.40 4.41 -50.84
N ALA A 185 19.40 3.09 -50.71
CA ALA A 185 20.18 2.18 -51.54
C ALA A 185 19.55 0.78 -51.41
N ALA A 186 19.33 0.12 -52.54
CA ALA A 186 18.97 -1.29 -52.57
C ALA A 186 20.23 -2.17 -52.50
N ASP A 187 20.01 -3.46 -52.28
CA ASP A 187 20.89 -4.59 -52.60
C ASP A 187 22.34 -4.54 -52.08
N ASP A 188 22.61 -5.36 -51.06
CA ASP A 188 23.44 -6.54 -51.34
C ASP A 188 23.22 -7.67 -50.31
N ILE A 189 23.28 -8.92 -50.79
CA ILE A 189 23.05 -10.12 -50.00
C ILE A 189 24.37 -10.64 -49.44
N VAL A 190 24.55 -10.57 -48.12
CA VAL A 190 25.44 -11.47 -47.38
C VAL A 190 24.72 -11.93 -46.12
N THR A 191 24.41 -13.22 -46.04
CA THR A 191 23.81 -13.86 -44.85
C THR A 191 24.88 -14.38 -43.89
N PRO A 192 24.98 -13.86 -42.66
CA PRO A 192 25.50 -14.62 -41.53
C PRO A 192 24.34 -15.45 -40.98
N ALA A 193 24.26 -16.70 -41.41
CA ALA A 193 23.56 -17.71 -40.61
C ALA A 193 24.29 -17.88 -39.27
N ASP A 194 23.57 -18.35 -38.24
CA ASP A 194 24.05 -18.68 -36.88
C ASP A 194 24.01 -17.58 -35.79
N ILE A 195 23.37 -16.43 -36.03
CA ILE A 195 22.98 -15.51 -34.94
C ILE A 195 21.46 -15.56 -34.70
N PRO A 196 20.97 -15.95 -33.50
CA PRO A 196 19.55 -15.91 -33.18
C PRO A 196 18.95 -14.50 -33.32
N PRO A 197 17.70 -14.33 -33.81
CA PRO A 197 17.09 -13.02 -34.02
C PRO A 197 17.02 -12.11 -32.78
N THR A 198 17.15 -12.69 -31.58
CA THR A 198 17.15 -11.99 -30.29
C THR A 198 18.46 -11.26 -29.96
N ALA A 199 19.53 -11.43 -30.74
CA ALA A 199 20.80 -10.72 -30.52
C ALA A 199 20.83 -9.27 -31.07
N LEU A 200 19.90 -8.90 -31.94
CA LEU A 200 19.93 -7.68 -32.77
C LEU A 200 19.81 -6.34 -31.99
N SER A 201 19.43 -6.35 -30.71
CA SER A 201 19.47 -5.16 -29.83
C SER A 201 20.54 -5.22 -28.73
N SER A 202 21.26 -6.35 -28.62
CA SER A 202 22.27 -6.56 -27.58
C SER A 202 23.56 -5.79 -27.88
N LYS A 203 24.22 -5.26 -26.85
CA LYS A 203 25.46 -4.47 -26.98
C LYS A 203 26.64 -5.21 -26.34
N PRO A 204 27.84 -5.21 -26.93
CA PRO A 204 29.04 -5.66 -26.23
C PRO A 204 29.33 -4.74 -25.03
N LEU A 205 30.17 -5.21 -24.10
CA LEU A 205 30.69 -4.37 -23.02
C LEU A 205 31.54 -3.23 -23.61
N ALA A 206 31.42 -2.05 -22.98
CA ALA A 206 32.15 -0.83 -23.32
C ALA A 206 33.54 -0.78 -22.68
N GLY A 207 34.29 0.27 -23.04
CA GLY A 207 35.64 0.51 -22.59
C GLY A 207 36.69 -0.24 -23.40
N PRO A 208 37.97 0.17 -23.35
CA PRO A 208 39.07 -0.52 -24.05
C PRO A 208 39.34 -1.93 -23.49
N THR A 209 38.87 -2.21 -22.28
CA THR A 209 38.97 -3.47 -21.56
C THR A 209 37.73 -4.37 -21.69
N HIS A 210 36.67 -3.89 -22.36
CA HIS A 210 35.38 -4.58 -22.47
C HIS A 210 34.82 -5.07 -21.13
N ASP A 211 34.92 -4.25 -20.08
CA ASP A 211 34.50 -4.60 -18.70
C ASP A 211 33.20 -3.92 -18.26
N THR A 212 32.78 -2.84 -18.92
CA THR A 212 31.77 -1.93 -18.39
C THR A 212 30.46 -2.01 -19.18
N PRO A 213 29.29 -2.27 -18.55
CA PRO A 213 28.02 -2.25 -19.28
C PRO A 213 27.66 -0.87 -19.84
N VAL A 214 27.33 -0.82 -21.14
CA VAL A 214 27.01 0.42 -21.90
C VAL A 214 25.81 1.18 -21.31
N CYS A 215 24.83 0.45 -20.76
CA CYS A 215 23.58 0.99 -20.27
C CYS A 215 23.07 0.12 -19.12
N TRP A 216 22.43 0.74 -18.14
CA TRP A 216 21.75 0.08 -17.03
C TRP A 216 20.28 0.48 -17.00
N LEU A 217 19.40 -0.45 -16.66
CA LEU A 217 18.02 -0.15 -16.35
C LEU A 217 17.91 0.16 -14.85
N THR A 218 17.46 1.35 -14.48
CA THR A 218 17.50 1.84 -13.09
C THR A 218 16.15 2.29 -12.56
N LEU A 219 15.99 2.31 -11.24
CA LEU A 219 14.76 2.72 -10.58
C LEU A 219 15.05 3.31 -9.19
N GLY A 220 14.73 4.58 -8.95
CA GLY A 220 14.75 5.20 -7.61
C GLY A 220 13.42 5.01 -6.87
N THR A 221 13.47 4.68 -5.57
CA THR A 221 12.27 4.47 -4.73
C THR A 221 12.45 4.95 -3.29
N TRP A 222 11.37 5.34 -2.64
CA TRP A 222 11.38 5.77 -1.24
C TRP A 222 11.32 4.63 -0.22
N ALA A 223 11.17 3.38 -0.66
CA ALA A 223 10.60 2.23 0.06
C ALA A 223 11.43 1.67 1.24
N GLY A 224 12.33 2.47 1.81
CA GLY A 224 13.27 2.03 2.84
C GLY A 224 14.19 0.89 2.37
N PRO A 225 14.87 0.20 3.30
CA PRO A 225 15.58 -1.04 2.98
C PRO A 225 14.68 -2.16 2.44
N ALA A 226 13.35 -2.07 2.59
CA ALA A 226 12.40 -3.06 2.05
C ALA A 226 12.39 -3.09 0.52
N GLY A 227 12.35 -1.93 -0.13
CA GLY A 227 12.35 -1.87 -1.59
C GLY A 227 11.14 -2.54 -2.21
N LEU A 228 11.36 -3.35 -3.25
CA LEU A 228 10.29 -4.07 -3.94
C LEU A 228 9.69 -5.18 -3.08
N SER A 229 10.45 -5.75 -2.13
CA SER A 229 9.90 -6.72 -1.15
C SER A 229 8.85 -6.11 -0.20
N LEU A 230 8.60 -4.79 -0.25
CA LEU A 230 7.39 -4.17 0.32
C LEU A 230 6.09 -4.77 -0.24
N TRP A 231 6.10 -5.25 -1.49
CA TRP A 231 4.95 -5.90 -2.14
C TRP A 231 4.55 -7.23 -1.50
N GLY A 232 5.52 -7.99 -1.00
CA GLY A 232 5.34 -9.36 -0.53
C GLY A 232 6.67 -10.11 -0.57
N LEU A 233 6.67 -11.36 -0.10
CA LEU A 233 7.90 -12.15 0.03
C LEU A 233 8.60 -12.37 -1.32
N ASP A 234 9.92 -12.20 -1.28
CA ASP A 234 10.87 -12.60 -2.32
C ASP A 234 10.63 -11.97 -3.72
N TYR A 235 9.88 -10.86 -3.82
CA TYR A 235 9.55 -10.24 -5.12
C TYR A 235 10.81 -9.90 -5.94
N GLU A 236 11.87 -9.45 -5.27
CA GLU A 236 13.16 -9.08 -5.88
C GLU A 236 13.83 -10.26 -6.60
N SER A 237 13.57 -11.50 -6.19
CA SER A 237 14.01 -12.71 -6.90
C SER A 237 13.26 -12.95 -8.22
N GLN A 238 12.16 -12.22 -8.48
CA GLN A 238 11.28 -12.43 -9.62
C GLN A 238 11.24 -11.25 -10.59
N VAL A 239 11.51 -10.03 -10.11
CA VAL A 239 11.52 -8.79 -10.91
C VAL A 239 12.37 -8.95 -12.17
N SER A 240 11.72 -8.81 -13.31
CA SER A 240 12.31 -8.77 -14.65
C SER A 240 11.74 -7.53 -15.34
N PRO A 241 12.41 -6.36 -15.24
CA PRO A 241 11.88 -5.11 -15.76
C PRO A 241 12.38 -4.84 -17.19
N ASN A 242 11.62 -4.01 -17.91
CA ASN A 242 11.96 -3.42 -19.21
C ASN A 242 11.90 -1.88 -19.18
N PRO A 243 12.53 -1.19 -20.14
CA PRO A 243 12.48 0.27 -20.26
C PRO A 243 11.04 0.82 -20.26
N GLY A 244 10.80 1.83 -19.43
CA GLY A 244 9.52 2.52 -19.32
C GLY A 244 8.44 1.78 -18.51
N GLU A 245 8.66 0.54 -18.07
CA GLU A 245 7.67 -0.20 -17.26
C GLU A 245 7.39 0.53 -15.93
N PRO A 246 6.12 0.62 -15.51
CA PRO A 246 5.78 1.27 -14.25
C PRO A 246 6.17 0.39 -13.07
N GLN A 247 6.67 1.02 -12.02
CA GLN A 247 6.77 0.43 -10.70
C GLN A 247 6.08 1.35 -9.69
N ILE A 248 5.07 0.80 -9.02
CA ILE A 248 4.39 1.47 -7.90
C ILE A 248 5.01 0.99 -6.59
N ILE A 249 5.20 1.92 -5.65
CA ILE A 249 5.38 1.62 -4.23
C ILE A 249 4.62 2.70 -3.45
N THR A 250 3.68 2.32 -2.59
CA THR A 250 2.78 3.28 -1.92
C THR A 250 3.11 3.48 -0.44
N TYR A 251 3.38 4.73 -0.07
CA TYR A 251 3.53 5.17 1.32
C TYR A 251 2.12 5.34 1.92
N TRP A 252 2.02 5.34 3.25
CA TRP A 252 0.78 5.47 4.02
C TRP A 252 -0.24 6.52 3.52
N ASP A 253 0.24 7.66 3.01
CA ASP A 253 -0.60 8.76 2.49
C ASP A 253 -0.46 9.01 0.98
N THR A 254 0.56 8.45 0.31
CA THR A 254 0.96 8.84 -1.04
C THR A 254 1.52 7.67 -1.86
N SER A 255 0.97 7.45 -3.05
CA SER A 255 1.53 6.50 -4.01
C SER A 255 2.72 7.11 -4.76
N TRP A 256 3.89 6.44 -4.73
CA TRP A 256 5.00 6.79 -5.62
C TRP A 256 4.91 5.92 -6.88
N HIS A 257 4.80 6.60 -8.01
CA HIS A 257 4.81 6.00 -9.34
C HIS A 257 6.12 6.38 -10.00
N THR A 258 6.97 5.39 -10.24
CA THR A 258 8.22 5.56 -10.99
C THR A 258 8.21 4.62 -12.19
N ARG A 259 9.14 4.83 -13.12
CA ARG A 259 9.33 3.95 -14.29
C ARG A 259 10.78 3.53 -14.34
N TRP A 260 11.02 2.30 -14.79
CA TRP A 260 12.37 1.83 -15.06
C TRP A 260 12.98 2.65 -16.20
N GLN A 261 14.13 3.26 -15.95
CA GLN A 261 14.78 4.21 -16.86
C GLN A 261 16.15 3.69 -17.29
N GLU A 262 16.42 3.75 -18.59
CA GLU A 262 17.76 3.54 -19.12
C GLU A 262 18.67 4.70 -18.69
N ARG A 263 19.81 4.34 -18.10
CA ARG A 263 20.86 5.27 -17.69
C ARG A 263 22.20 4.79 -18.24
N PHE A 264 22.92 5.73 -18.84
CA PHE A 264 24.22 5.52 -19.43
C PHE A 264 25.30 6.01 -18.44
N PRO A 265 26.48 5.37 -18.37
CA PRO A 265 27.62 5.92 -17.65
C PRO A 265 28.01 7.30 -18.22
N ALA A 266 28.41 8.23 -17.35
CA ALA A 266 28.74 9.59 -17.77
C ALA A 266 30.00 9.62 -18.65
N ALA A 267 29.88 10.26 -19.82
CA ALA A 267 31.05 10.61 -20.65
C ALA A 267 31.89 11.67 -19.92
N SER A 268 33.22 11.54 -19.98
CA SER A 268 34.14 12.38 -19.21
C SER A 268 34.03 13.87 -19.55
N SER A 269 33.66 14.71 -18.59
CA SER A 269 34.19 16.08 -18.54
C SER A 269 35.59 16.03 -17.94
N ALA A 270 36.55 16.76 -18.52
CA ALA A 270 37.96 16.66 -18.14
C ALA A 270 38.32 17.33 -16.79
N ALA A 271 37.32 17.72 -15.99
CA ALA A 271 37.50 18.50 -14.76
C ALA A 271 37.57 17.63 -13.49
N ASP A 272 36.77 16.56 -13.40
CA ASP A 272 36.72 15.68 -12.23
C ASP A 272 37.24 14.27 -12.58
N GLY A 273 38.48 13.98 -12.19
CA GLY A 273 39.18 12.72 -12.52
C GLY A 273 38.56 11.44 -11.94
N ASP A 274 37.52 11.57 -11.10
CA ASP A 274 36.83 10.49 -10.39
C ASP A 274 35.38 10.26 -10.89
N ALA A 275 34.97 10.96 -11.96
CA ALA A 275 33.62 10.89 -12.53
C ALA A 275 33.45 9.86 -13.67
N ARG A 276 34.53 9.18 -14.08
CA ARG A 276 34.47 8.17 -15.16
C ARG A 276 33.56 7.01 -14.78
N ASP A 277 32.76 6.59 -15.75
CA ASP A 277 31.90 5.39 -15.71
C ASP A 277 30.85 5.37 -14.56
N ARG A 278 30.57 6.53 -13.95
CA ARG A 278 29.46 6.69 -12.98
C ARG A 278 28.12 6.78 -13.71
N VAL A 279 27.18 5.92 -13.32
CA VAL A 279 25.76 5.97 -13.66
C VAL A 279 25.03 6.78 -12.60
N VAL A 280 24.35 7.85 -13.01
CA VAL A 280 23.52 8.66 -12.12
C VAL A 280 22.08 8.14 -12.18
N ILE A 281 21.56 7.68 -11.04
CA ILE A 281 20.17 7.24 -10.91
C ILE A 281 19.28 8.46 -10.63
N GLU A 282 19.67 9.27 -9.64
CA GLU A 282 18.99 10.50 -9.25
C GLU A 282 20.00 11.65 -9.24
N ASN A 283 19.79 12.66 -10.09
CA ASN A 283 20.67 13.83 -10.16
C ASN A 283 20.62 14.67 -8.87
N GLN A 284 19.43 14.76 -8.27
CA GLN A 284 19.15 15.44 -6.99
C GLN A 284 17.99 14.73 -6.30
N LEU A 285 18.22 14.20 -5.11
CA LEU A 285 17.17 13.53 -4.36
C LEU A 285 16.11 14.54 -3.86
N LEU A 286 14.86 14.34 -4.26
CA LEU A 286 13.74 15.26 -3.94
C LEU A 286 13.35 15.27 -2.44
N ARG A 287 13.76 14.23 -1.70
CA ARG A 287 13.45 14.00 -0.29
C ARG A 287 14.74 13.64 0.46
N ASP A 288 14.71 13.77 1.78
CA ASP A 288 15.78 13.27 2.62
C ASP A 288 15.62 11.76 2.84
N TYR A 289 16.70 11.02 2.60
CA TYR A 289 16.76 9.57 2.77
C TYR A 289 17.78 9.15 3.82
N ALA A 290 18.41 10.09 4.53
CA ALA A 290 19.32 9.77 5.62
C ALA A 290 18.59 9.00 6.73
N TRP A 291 17.39 9.46 7.12
CA TRP A 291 16.58 8.79 8.14
C TRP A 291 15.85 7.54 7.62
N SER A 292 15.10 7.66 6.54
CA SER A 292 14.21 6.61 6.03
C SER A 292 14.92 5.56 5.17
N LYS A 293 16.21 5.75 4.85
CA LYS A 293 17.05 4.87 4.01
C LYS A 293 16.37 4.38 2.74
N GLY A 294 16.09 5.29 1.80
CA GLY A 294 15.51 4.95 0.49
C GLY A 294 16.31 3.89 -0.28
N VAL A 295 15.83 3.45 -1.44
CA VAL A 295 16.51 2.39 -2.20
C VAL A 295 16.32 2.55 -3.70
N ALA A 296 17.41 2.33 -4.44
CA ALA A 296 17.36 2.20 -5.87
C ALA A 296 17.68 0.79 -6.35
N TYR A 297 17.39 0.55 -7.63
CA TYR A 297 17.79 -0.65 -8.35
C TYR A 297 18.62 -0.30 -9.56
N ALA A 298 19.53 -1.22 -9.89
CA ALA A 298 20.21 -1.30 -11.17
C ALA A 298 20.02 -2.72 -11.72
N HIS A 299 19.59 -2.84 -12.97
CA HIS A 299 19.20 -4.09 -13.60
C HIS A 299 19.84 -4.24 -14.99
N LEU A 300 20.22 -5.48 -15.32
CA LEU A 300 20.86 -5.82 -16.59
C LEU A 300 20.57 -7.28 -16.99
N TYR A 301 20.32 -7.52 -18.27
CA TYR A 301 20.37 -8.86 -18.86
C TYR A 301 21.79 -9.08 -19.43
N LEU A 302 22.41 -10.21 -19.09
CA LEU A 302 23.77 -10.61 -19.47
C LEU A 302 23.73 -11.88 -20.31
N TYR A 303 24.06 -11.80 -21.60
CA TYR A 303 24.27 -12.97 -22.44
C TYR A 303 25.71 -13.46 -22.32
N SER A 304 25.87 -14.76 -22.14
CA SER A 304 27.16 -15.45 -22.28
C SER A 304 26.97 -16.64 -23.23
N PRO A 305 27.80 -16.84 -24.27
CA PRO A 305 27.64 -17.99 -25.17
C PRO A 305 27.88 -19.32 -24.45
N ASP A 306 28.85 -19.35 -23.54
CA ASP A 306 29.20 -20.48 -22.68
C ASP A 306 28.98 -20.13 -21.20
N SER A 307 28.96 -21.13 -20.32
CA SER A 307 28.94 -20.89 -18.87
C SER A 307 30.24 -20.20 -18.43
N ALA A 308 30.14 -19.06 -17.74
CA ALA A 308 31.29 -18.23 -17.39
C ALA A 308 31.26 -17.81 -15.91
N ASN A 309 32.43 -17.72 -15.28
CA ASN A 309 32.59 -17.12 -13.96
C ASN A 309 33.22 -15.73 -14.11
N VAL A 310 32.48 -14.69 -13.76
CA VAL A 310 32.95 -13.30 -13.75
C VAL A 310 32.71 -12.69 -12.37
N THR A 311 33.36 -11.57 -12.04
CA THR A 311 33.12 -10.84 -10.79
C THR A 311 32.56 -9.46 -11.11
N LEU A 312 31.41 -9.14 -10.53
CA LEU A 312 30.85 -7.80 -10.55
C LEU A 312 31.51 -6.96 -9.45
N HIS A 313 32.25 -5.94 -9.85
CA HIS A 313 32.74 -4.89 -8.96
C HIS A 313 31.79 -3.70 -9.07
N LEU A 314 31.31 -3.19 -7.93
CA LEU A 314 30.35 -2.09 -7.90
C LEU A 314 30.66 -1.14 -6.74
N SER A 315 30.83 0.15 -7.05
CA SER A 315 30.89 1.22 -6.06
C SER A 315 29.65 2.11 -6.13
N GLN A 316 29.17 2.59 -4.98
CA GLN A 316 27.98 3.47 -4.92
C GLN A 316 28.08 4.48 -3.78
N THR A 317 27.40 5.62 -3.93
CA THR A 317 27.36 6.65 -2.88
C THR A 317 26.51 6.25 -1.67
N GLY A 318 25.80 5.12 -1.74
CA GLY A 318 24.93 4.56 -0.68
C GLY A 318 25.65 3.75 0.40
N SER A 319 24.84 3.15 1.26
CA SER A 319 25.32 2.53 2.51
C SER A 319 25.51 1.02 2.44
N GLU A 320 24.60 0.32 1.76
CA GLU A 320 24.50 -1.13 1.73
C GLU A 320 24.06 -1.61 0.34
N ILE A 321 24.34 -2.88 0.03
CA ILE A 321 24.02 -3.52 -1.26
C ILE A 321 23.39 -4.91 -1.06
N SER A 322 22.49 -5.27 -1.97
CA SER A 322 22.04 -6.65 -2.22
C SER A 322 21.99 -6.89 -3.73
N GLY A 323 21.89 -8.13 -4.17
CA GLY A 323 21.68 -8.43 -5.57
C GLY A 323 21.31 -9.88 -5.81
N TRP A 324 20.79 -10.17 -6.99
CA TRP A 324 20.34 -11.49 -7.42
C TRP A 324 20.77 -11.73 -8.87
N LEU A 325 21.22 -12.95 -9.16
CA LEU A 325 21.49 -13.45 -10.50
C LEU A 325 20.55 -14.63 -10.75
N ASN A 326 19.75 -14.56 -11.81
CA ASN A 326 18.72 -15.56 -12.14
C ASN A 326 17.73 -15.84 -10.99
N GLY A 327 17.55 -14.86 -10.08
CA GLY A 327 16.74 -14.96 -8.87
C GLY A 327 17.48 -15.47 -7.63
N CYS A 328 18.70 -16.00 -7.77
CA CYS A 328 19.53 -16.46 -6.66
C CYS A 328 20.29 -15.29 -6.01
N PRO A 329 20.26 -15.12 -4.67
CA PRO A 329 21.00 -14.06 -3.98
C PRO A 329 22.52 -14.12 -4.21
N LEU A 330 23.15 -12.94 -4.36
CA LEU A 330 24.58 -12.79 -4.56
C LEU A 330 25.36 -12.65 -3.24
N ALA A 331 26.52 -13.31 -3.17
CA ALA A 331 27.45 -13.23 -2.06
C ALA A 331 28.37 -11.99 -2.19
N TRP A 332 27.96 -10.87 -1.63
CA TRP A 332 28.73 -9.62 -1.66
C TRP A 332 29.85 -9.59 -0.62
N GLN A 333 31.03 -9.12 -1.03
CA GLN A 333 32.19 -8.84 -0.18
C GLN A 333 32.65 -7.39 -0.37
N ARG A 334 33.43 -6.85 0.57
CA ARG A 334 34.06 -5.53 0.37
C ARG A 334 35.12 -5.64 -0.73
N ASP A 335 35.11 -4.71 -1.68
CA ASP A 335 36.13 -4.65 -2.71
C ASP A 335 37.46 -4.17 -2.09
N ALA A 336 38.58 -4.82 -2.43
CA ALA A 336 39.91 -4.40 -1.99
C ALA A 336 40.31 -3.03 -2.57
N ALA A 337 39.71 -2.60 -3.68
CA ALA A 337 39.89 -1.28 -4.27
C ALA A 337 39.05 -0.17 -3.59
N ALA A 338 38.29 -0.48 -2.53
CA ALA A 338 37.46 0.50 -1.83
C ALA A 338 38.29 1.64 -1.21
N THR A 339 37.94 2.89 -1.52
CA THR A 339 38.42 4.06 -0.78
C THR A 339 37.85 4.08 0.63
N ARG A 340 38.51 4.79 1.57
CA ARG A 340 38.04 4.89 2.95
C ARG A 340 36.74 5.70 3.03
N THR A 341 35.63 5.02 3.26
CA THR A 341 34.37 5.68 3.65
C THR A 341 34.39 6.17 5.08
N THR A 342 33.69 7.26 5.38
CA THR A 342 33.52 7.78 6.75
C THR A 342 32.06 7.62 7.21
N GLU A 343 31.80 6.89 8.30
CA GLU A 343 30.51 6.95 9.00
C GLU A 343 30.42 8.29 9.74
N VAL A 344 29.43 9.10 9.39
CA VAL A 344 29.09 10.35 10.08
C VAL A 344 27.80 10.15 10.86
N LYS A 345 27.83 10.58 12.13
CA LYS A 345 26.65 10.65 12.99
C LYS A 345 26.12 12.07 12.99
N GLU A 346 24.85 12.21 12.65
CA GLU A 346 24.15 13.49 12.61
C GLU A 346 22.77 13.37 13.24
N THR A 347 22.12 14.49 13.51
CA THR A 347 20.78 14.54 14.09
C THR A 347 19.77 14.93 13.01
N ASP A 348 18.60 14.30 13.01
CA ASP A 348 17.54 14.54 12.03
C ASP A 348 16.15 14.39 12.66
N ARG A 349 15.10 14.47 11.82
CA ARG A 349 13.71 14.19 12.18
C ARG A 349 13.23 12.89 11.56
N ASN A 350 12.48 12.11 12.33
CA ASN A 350 11.83 10.91 11.83
C ASN A 350 10.58 11.21 10.99
N ASP A 351 9.95 10.18 10.45
CA ASP A 351 8.69 10.22 9.70
C ASP A 351 7.52 10.76 10.55
N GLN A 352 7.57 10.57 11.87
CA GLN A 352 6.69 11.22 12.86
C GLN A 352 7.19 12.60 13.31
N GLY A 353 8.29 13.10 12.74
CA GLY A 353 8.93 14.39 13.04
C GLY A 353 9.70 14.47 14.37
N GLY A 354 9.95 13.34 15.05
CA GLY A 354 10.72 13.23 16.29
C GLY A 354 12.23 13.29 16.06
N VAL A 355 12.98 13.85 17.00
CA VAL A 355 14.44 14.11 16.83
C VAL A 355 15.26 12.86 17.13
N VAL A 356 16.11 12.45 16.19
CA VAL A 356 16.74 11.13 16.14
C VAL A 356 18.19 11.20 15.65
N THR A 357 19.03 10.25 16.05
CA THR A 357 20.43 10.17 15.58
C THR A 357 20.54 9.24 14.38
N VAL A 358 21.04 9.79 13.28
CA VAL A 358 21.20 9.13 11.99
C VAL A 358 22.67 8.77 11.78
N ARG A 359 22.91 7.61 11.16
CA ARG A 359 24.25 7.17 10.72
C ARG A 359 24.29 7.16 9.20
N ARG A 360 25.14 8.01 8.62
CA ARG A 360 25.30 8.15 7.18
C ARG A 360 26.72 7.79 6.77
N ILE A 361 26.88 7.18 5.60
CA ILE A 361 28.20 6.95 5.01
C ILE A 361 28.53 8.12 4.06
N ARG A 362 29.75 8.66 4.15
CA ARG A 362 30.33 9.61 3.18
C ARG A 362 31.45 8.92 2.39
N GLY A 363 31.51 9.19 1.09
CA GLY A 363 32.36 8.48 0.12
C GLY A 363 31.66 7.23 -0.45
N ASP A 364 32.24 6.64 -1.49
CA ASP A 364 31.66 5.47 -2.15
C ASP A 364 31.88 4.18 -1.36
N THR A 365 30.83 3.39 -1.16
CA THR A 365 30.96 2.01 -0.71
C THR A 365 31.19 1.10 -1.91
N ALA A 366 32.38 0.49 -1.99
CA ALA A 366 32.70 -0.51 -3.02
C ALA A 366 32.57 -1.95 -2.50
N TYR A 367 32.00 -2.81 -3.35
CA TYR A 367 31.75 -4.22 -3.10
C TYR A 367 32.02 -5.04 -4.37
N ALA A 368 32.37 -6.31 -4.17
CA ALA A 368 32.50 -7.30 -5.24
C ALA A 368 31.57 -8.49 -4.99
N ALA A 369 31.02 -9.08 -6.06
CA ALA A 369 30.24 -10.32 -6.01
C ALA A 369 30.59 -11.23 -7.19
N PRO A 370 30.88 -12.54 -6.96
CA PRO A 370 31.04 -13.49 -8.05
C PRO A 370 29.70 -13.76 -8.73
N LEU A 371 29.70 -13.71 -10.06
CA LEU A 371 28.59 -14.08 -10.93
C LEU A 371 28.95 -15.37 -11.66
N ARG A 372 28.17 -16.43 -11.42
CA ARG A 372 28.21 -17.65 -12.23
C ARG A 372 27.15 -17.52 -13.31
N LEU A 373 27.56 -17.15 -14.51
CA LEU A 373 26.69 -17.03 -15.68
C LEU A 373 26.47 -18.43 -16.28
N ASP A 374 25.22 -18.78 -16.50
CA ASP A 374 24.84 -19.92 -17.34
C ASP A 374 24.98 -19.54 -18.82
N ALA A 375 25.08 -20.53 -19.70
CA ALA A 375 25.04 -20.29 -21.15
C ALA A 375 23.67 -19.74 -21.56
N GLY A 376 23.65 -18.74 -22.43
CA GLY A 376 22.46 -17.96 -22.78
C GLY A 376 22.30 -16.69 -21.95
N TRP A 377 21.05 -16.28 -21.74
CA TRP A 377 20.71 -15.03 -21.06
C TRP A 377 20.53 -15.21 -19.56
N ASN A 378 21.24 -14.37 -18.80
CA ASN A 378 21.20 -14.28 -17.35
C ASN A 378 20.59 -12.94 -16.95
N ARG A 379 19.89 -12.89 -15.80
CA ARG A 379 19.24 -11.69 -15.29
C ARG A 379 19.87 -11.23 -13.98
N LEU A 380 20.52 -10.07 -14.01
CA LEU A 380 21.15 -9.43 -12.86
C LEU A 380 20.27 -8.28 -12.33
N LEU A 381 19.87 -8.37 -11.06
CA LEU A 381 19.25 -7.28 -10.31
C LEU A 381 20.14 -6.89 -9.13
N VAL A 382 20.41 -5.60 -8.95
CA VAL A 382 21.15 -5.04 -7.82
C VAL A 382 20.25 -4.04 -7.08
N LYS A 383 20.27 -4.08 -5.75
CA LYS A 383 19.54 -3.21 -4.83
C LYS A 383 20.53 -2.37 -4.03
N LEU A 384 20.41 -1.05 -4.12
CA LEU A 384 21.37 -0.05 -3.62
C LEU A 384 20.69 0.83 -2.56
N ILE A 385 21.11 0.72 -1.30
CA ILE A 385 20.45 1.42 -0.18
C ILE A 385 20.96 2.87 -0.08
N MET A 386 20.08 3.81 -0.40
CA MET A 386 20.27 5.25 -0.23
C MET A 386 20.44 5.60 1.25
N ALA A 387 21.22 6.64 1.51
CA ALA A 387 21.40 7.21 2.85
C ALA A 387 21.70 8.73 2.78
N GLN A 388 21.42 9.37 1.64
CA GLN A 388 21.83 10.73 1.34
C GLN A 388 20.77 11.76 1.75
N ARG A 389 21.20 13.02 1.83
CA ARG A 389 20.35 14.16 2.13
C ARG A 389 19.54 14.58 0.90
N LYS A 390 18.48 15.37 1.13
CA LYS A 390 17.77 16.04 0.03
C LYS A 390 18.75 16.91 -0.77
N GLY A 391 18.73 16.78 -2.09
CA GLY A 391 19.59 17.51 -3.03
C GLY A 391 20.92 16.84 -3.35
N ASP A 392 21.37 15.87 -2.56
CA ASP A 392 22.53 15.04 -2.90
C ASP A 392 22.22 14.18 -4.16
N PRO A 393 23.21 13.87 -5.01
CA PRO A 393 23.05 12.90 -6.09
C PRO A 393 23.13 11.45 -5.58
N PHE A 394 22.49 10.53 -6.28
CA PHE A 394 22.65 9.08 -6.07
C PHE A 394 23.26 8.41 -7.30
N THR A 395 24.47 7.86 -7.13
CA THR A 395 25.29 7.32 -8.23
C THR A 395 25.90 5.96 -7.88
N PHE A 396 26.20 5.18 -8.92
CA PHE A 396 27.03 3.99 -8.81
C PHE A 396 27.96 3.86 -10.03
N ASN A 397 29.04 3.10 -9.90
CA ASN A 397 29.88 2.61 -11.01
C ASN A 397 29.90 1.08 -10.91
N ALA A 398 29.87 0.39 -12.05
CA ALA A 398 29.88 -1.07 -12.10
C ALA A 398 30.70 -1.59 -13.29
N ARG A 399 31.60 -2.54 -13.02
CA ARG A 399 32.44 -3.23 -14.02
C ARG A 399 32.50 -4.74 -13.75
N LEU A 400 32.78 -5.52 -14.79
CA LEU A 400 32.99 -6.96 -14.72
C LEU A 400 34.49 -7.29 -14.83
N SER A 401 34.95 -8.28 -14.08
CA SER A 401 36.29 -8.87 -14.26
C SER A 401 36.18 -10.38 -14.45
N ALA A 402 37.16 -10.98 -15.13
CA ALA A 402 37.24 -12.42 -15.35
C ALA A 402 38.71 -12.86 -15.34
N SER A 403 38.95 -14.17 -15.16
CA SER A 403 40.30 -14.74 -15.23
C SER A 403 40.87 -14.80 -16.66
N SER A 404 40.03 -14.63 -17.68
CA SER A 404 40.42 -14.48 -19.09
C SER A 404 39.68 -13.28 -19.69
N SER A 405 40.38 -12.46 -20.47
CA SER A 405 39.80 -11.36 -21.25
C SER A 405 38.71 -11.82 -22.21
N ASP A 406 38.86 -13.03 -22.76
CA ASP A 406 37.98 -13.55 -23.81
C ASP A 406 36.58 -13.85 -23.27
N ALA A 407 36.48 -14.17 -21.97
CA ALA A 407 35.19 -14.32 -21.29
C ALA A 407 34.42 -12.99 -21.19
N LEU A 408 35.11 -11.85 -21.15
CA LEU A 408 34.47 -10.53 -21.14
C LEU A 408 34.08 -10.08 -22.55
N THR A 409 34.95 -10.27 -23.55
CA THR A 409 34.66 -9.92 -24.95
C THR A 409 33.53 -10.76 -25.56
N ALA A 410 33.27 -11.95 -25.00
CA ALA A 410 32.12 -12.80 -25.35
C ALA A 410 30.78 -12.29 -24.80
N ILE A 411 30.76 -11.55 -23.68
CA ILE A 411 29.51 -11.12 -23.02
C ILE A 411 28.79 -10.05 -23.85
N ARG A 412 27.45 -10.14 -23.91
CA ARG A 412 26.57 -9.08 -24.42
C ARG A 412 25.60 -8.64 -23.34
N THR A 413 25.15 -7.40 -23.43
CA THR A 413 24.24 -6.79 -22.46
C THR A 413 22.96 -6.31 -23.12
N SER A 414 21.85 -6.34 -22.36
CA SER A 414 20.58 -5.73 -22.75
C SER A 414 19.88 -5.16 -21.52
N THR A 415 19.16 -4.05 -21.71
CA THR A 415 18.22 -3.47 -20.74
C THR A 415 16.80 -4.02 -20.90
N THR A 416 16.52 -4.70 -22.01
CA THR A 416 15.20 -5.26 -22.36
C THR A 416 15.27 -6.78 -22.34
N ASP A 417 14.23 -7.40 -21.79
CA ASP A 417 14.06 -8.85 -21.78
C ASP A 417 14.12 -9.42 -23.20
N PRO A 418 15.08 -10.31 -23.51
CA PRO A 418 15.31 -10.81 -24.86
C PRO A 418 14.33 -11.93 -25.26
N ALA A 419 13.47 -12.41 -24.35
CA ALA A 419 12.50 -13.45 -24.65
C ALA A 419 11.35 -12.93 -25.55
N PRO A 420 11.11 -13.49 -26.75
CA PRO A 420 10.04 -13.05 -27.63
C PRO A 420 8.67 -13.56 -27.14
N SER A 421 7.93 -12.70 -26.44
CA SER A 421 6.54 -12.98 -26.04
C SER A 421 5.52 -12.62 -27.14
N ARG A 422 4.54 -13.50 -27.38
CA ARG A 422 3.38 -13.21 -28.25
C ARG A 422 2.30 -12.34 -27.58
N ILE A 423 2.33 -12.19 -26.26
CA ILE A 423 1.48 -11.27 -25.50
C ILE A 423 2.28 -9.99 -25.24
N SER A 424 1.68 -8.81 -25.42
CA SER A 424 2.37 -7.55 -25.14
C SER A 424 2.70 -7.43 -23.64
N ARG A 425 3.99 -7.49 -23.31
CA ARG A 425 4.49 -7.24 -21.94
C ARG A 425 4.05 -5.87 -21.43
N THR A 426 4.08 -4.84 -22.27
CA THR A 426 3.61 -3.48 -21.98
C THR A 426 2.13 -3.40 -21.59
N VAL A 427 1.32 -4.41 -21.96
CA VAL A 427 -0.05 -4.57 -21.47
C VAL A 427 -0.06 -5.38 -20.17
N ALA A 428 0.69 -6.48 -20.09
CA ALA A 428 0.77 -7.33 -18.90
C ALA A 428 1.30 -6.60 -17.64
N SER A 429 2.39 -5.83 -17.76
CA SER A 429 3.01 -5.08 -16.65
C SER A 429 2.21 -3.87 -16.18
N ARG A 430 0.97 -3.70 -16.67
CA ARG A 430 -0.02 -2.76 -16.16
C ARG A 430 -0.99 -3.37 -15.15
N TYR A 431 -1.11 -4.69 -15.11
CA TYR A 431 -2.07 -5.34 -14.22
C TYR A 431 -1.40 -5.76 -12.92
N ILE A 432 -2.13 -5.54 -11.82
CA ILE A 432 -1.77 -6.09 -10.52
C ILE A 432 -2.76 -7.20 -10.21
N PRO A 433 -2.30 -8.42 -9.88
CA PRO A 433 -3.21 -9.45 -9.44
C PRO A 433 -3.89 -8.99 -8.16
N ARG A 434 -5.18 -9.28 -8.04
CA ARG A 434 -5.86 -9.40 -6.76
C ARG A 434 -6.04 -10.89 -6.48
N VAL A 435 -5.61 -11.35 -5.31
CA VAL A 435 -5.66 -12.77 -4.92
C VAL A 435 -6.57 -12.91 -3.72
N TYR A 436 -7.59 -13.75 -3.86
CA TYR A 436 -8.59 -13.99 -2.84
C TYR A 436 -8.70 -15.48 -2.55
N THR A 437 -8.84 -15.84 -1.28
CA THR A 437 -9.37 -17.14 -0.89
C THR A 437 -10.89 -17.02 -0.75
N ARG A 438 -11.60 -18.15 -0.76
CA ARG A 438 -13.02 -18.18 -0.35
C ARG A 438 -13.24 -18.03 1.16
N ALA A 439 -12.19 -18.07 1.97
CA ALA A 439 -12.29 -17.78 3.40
C ALA A 439 -12.36 -16.26 3.64
N PRO A 440 -13.13 -15.79 4.64
CA PRO A 440 -13.12 -14.40 5.04
C PRO A 440 -11.69 -13.90 5.28
N PHE A 441 -11.37 -12.71 4.80
CA PHE A 441 -10.12 -11.99 5.09
C PHE A 441 -8.83 -12.66 4.56
N ASN A 442 -8.92 -13.67 3.68
CA ASN A 442 -7.81 -14.59 3.36
C ASN A 442 -7.23 -15.33 4.58
N LEU A 443 -8.04 -15.45 5.65
CA LEU A 443 -7.74 -16.20 6.88
C LEU A 443 -8.37 -17.59 6.81
N VAL A 444 -7.65 -18.55 6.22
CA VAL A 444 -8.11 -19.93 6.02
C VAL A 444 -7.87 -20.76 7.30
N HIS A 445 -8.62 -21.85 7.48
CA HIS A 445 -8.37 -22.83 8.54
C HIS A 445 -7.75 -24.11 7.97
N PRO A 446 -6.81 -24.78 8.68
CA PRO A 446 -6.26 -26.07 8.25
C PRO A 446 -7.35 -27.08 7.88
N GLY A 447 -7.16 -27.79 6.77
CA GLY A 447 -8.12 -28.79 6.26
C GLY A 447 -9.37 -28.22 5.57
N ALA A 448 -9.64 -26.91 5.64
CA ALA A 448 -10.74 -26.30 4.88
C ALA A 448 -10.43 -26.29 3.37
N PRO A 449 -11.43 -26.31 2.47
CA PRO A 449 -11.21 -26.19 1.03
C PRO A 449 -10.45 -24.90 0.67
N LEU A 450 -9.38 -25.04 -0.09
CA LEU A 450 -8.50 -23.94 -0.50
C LEU A 450 -8.58 -23.70 -2.00
N VAL A 451 -9.35 -22.68 -2.36
CA VAL A 451 -9.48 -22.18 -3.73
C VAL A 451 -8.99 -20.73 -3.76
N LEU A 452 -8.10 -20.42 -4.70
CA LEU A 452 -7.61 -19.06 -4.95
C LEU A 452 -8.23 -18.48 -6.22
N ASP A 453 -8.96 -17.38 -6.08
CA ASP A 453 -9.51 -16.60 -7.17
C ASP A 453 -8.56 -15.43 -7.47
N ILE A 454 -8.10 -15.34 -8.73
CA ILE A 454 -7.13 -14.35 -9.24
C ILE A 454 -7.83 -13.41 -10.21
N ASP A 455 -7.69 -12.10 -10.00
CA ASP A 455 -8.22 -11.06 -10.88
C ASP A 455 -7.08 -10.19 -11.43
N LEU A 456 -6.87 -10.25 -12.75
CA LEU A 456 -5.97 -9.43 -13.56
C LEU A 456 -6.78 -8.57 -14.56
N SER A 457 -7.93 -8.07 -14.12
CA SER A 457 -8.86 -7.25 -14.90
C SER A 457 -9.29 -5.95 -14.19
N SER A 458 -9.26 -5.95 -12.86
CA SER A 458 -9.86 -4.92 -12.00
C SER A 458 -8.91 -3.82 -11.51
N ALA A 459 -7.61 -3.90 -11.81
CA ALA A 459 -6.63 -2.89 -11.39
C ALA A 459 -5.59 -2.65 -12.49
N ASP A 460 -5.66 -1.47 -13.12
CA ASP A 460 -4.63 -0.94 -14.02
C ASP A 460 -3.74 0.04 -13.26
N LEU A 461 -2.45 -0.30 -13.16
CA LEU A 461 -1.38 0.46 -12.51
C LEU A 461 -1.30 1.92 -12.96
N LEU A 462 -1.73 2.24 -14.19
CA LEU A 462 -1.57 3.58 -14.73
C LEU A 462 -2.76 4.52 -14.52
N GLY A 463 -3.94 4.02 -14.10
CA GLY A 463 -5.09 4.81 -13.61
C GLY A 463 -5.64 5.95 -14.49
N GLN A 464 -5.08 6.14 -15.69
CA GLN A 464 -5.26 7.31 -16.56
C GLN A 464 -5.26 6.92 -18.05
N THR A 465 -5.50 5.66 -18.40
CA THR A 465 -5.61 5.23 -19.79
C THR A 465 -6.92 4.47 -19.99
N VAL A 466 -7.70 4.96 -20.95
CA VAL A 466 -9.09 4.55 -21.18
C VAL A 466 -9.15 3.08 -21.61
N ALA A 467 -9.88 2.27 -20.84
CA ALA A 467 -10.31 0.93 -21.23
C ALA A 467 -11.28 1.02 -22.44
N PRO A 468 -11.36 0.01 -23.32
CA PRO A 468 -10.81 -1.34 -23.17
C PRO A 468 -9.42 -1.51 -23.81
N PHE A 469 -8.61 -2.34 -23.17
CA PHE A 469 -7.45 -2.97 -23.79
C PHE A 469 -7.93 -4.06 -24.76
N LEU A 470 -7.22 -4.23 -25.88
CA LEU A 470 -7.44 -5.37 -26.75
C LEU A 470 -7.09 -6.65 -25.98
N THR A 471 -8.07 -7.54 -25.84
CA THR A 471 -7.89 -8.89 -25.31
C THR A 471 -6.70 -9.54 -26.00
N GLN A 472 -5.67 -9.85 -25.23
CA GLN A 472 -4.47 -10.50 -25.74
C GLN A 472 -4.77 -11.98 -26.04
N PRO A 473 -4.04 -12.61 -26.99
CA PRO A 473 -4.22 -14.04 -27.27
C PRO A 473 -4.05 -14.90 -26.02
N VAL A 474 -4.66 -16.09 -26.02
CA VAL A 474 -4.60 -17.04 -24.91
C VAL A 474 -3.14 -17.37 -24.58
N GLY A 475 -2.76 -17.08 -23.34
CA GLY A 475 -1.51 -17.50 -22.72
C GLY A 475 -1.78 -18.51 -21.61
N GLN A 476 -0.91 -18.53 -20.61
CA GLN A 476 -1.08 -19.33 -19.40
C GLN A 476 -0.83 -18.47 -18.17
N LEU A 477 -1.59 -18.70 -17.10
CA LEU A 477 -1.30 -18.15 -15.77
C LEU A 477 -0.69 -19.27 -14.93
N GLU A 478 0.56 -19.08 -14.50
CA GLU A 478 1.25 -19.92 -13.54
C GLU A 478 1.13 -19.30 -12.14
N LEU A 479 0.65 -20.10 -11.19
CA LEU A 479 0.67 -19.85 -9.76
C LEU A 479 1.71 -20.76 -9.12
N THR A 480 2.75 -20.18 -8.53
CA THR A 480 3.64 -20.85 -7.58
C THR A 480 3.23 -20.47 -6.16
N VAL A 481 3.12 -21.46 -5.28
CA VAL A 481 2.93 -21.25 -3.83
C VAL A 481 4.21 -21.64 -3.11
N THR A 482 4.73 -20.73 -2.27
CA THR A 482 5.84 -21.00 -1.36
C THR A 482 5.40 -20.91 0.09
N ASP A 483 6.15 -21.53 0.98
CA ASP A 483 6.03 -21.25 2.41
C ASP A 483 6.71 -19.90 2.78
N TYR A 484 6.73 -19.59 4.07
CA TYR A 484 7.33 -18.38 4.63
C TYR A 484 8.85 -18.29 4.40
N ASP A 485 9.57 -19.39 4.29
CA ASP A 485 11.03 -19.40 4.03
C ASP A 485 11.35 -19.36 2.52
N GLY A 486 10.33 -19.29 1.66
CA GLY A 486 10.48 -19.31 0.21
C GLY A 486 10.58 -20.73 -0.37
N GLN A 487 10.36 -21.79 0.42
CA GLN A 487 10.36 -23.15 -0.09
C GLN A 487 9.14 -23.35 -1.01
N LYS A 488 9.38 -23.74 -2.26
CA LYS A 488 8.34 -24.06 -3.23
C LYS A 488 7.55 -25.29 -2.79
N LEU A 489 6.25 -25.11 -2.57
CA LEU A 489 5.32 -26.18 -2.19
C LEU A 489 4.49 -26.68 -3.37
N LEU A 490 4.09 -25.76 -4.25
CA LEU A 490 3.12 -26.04 -5.30
C LEU A 490 3.39 -25.20 -6.54
N VAL A 491 3.15 -25.78 -7.72
CA VAL A 491 2.98 -25.05 -8.98
C VAL A 491 1.68 -25.52 -9.64
N ARG A 492 0.92 -24.58 -10.18
CA ARG A 492 -0.27 -24.82 -11.00
C ARG A 492 -0.27 -23.87 -12.17
N THR A 493 -0.53 -24.38 -13.36
CA THR A 493 -0.57 -23.58 -14.59
C THR A 493 -1.85 -23.90 -15.34
N GLN A 494 -2.56 -22.87 -15.80
CA GLN A 494 -3.80 -23.02 -16.55
C GLN A 494 -3.87 -22.03 -17.72
N PRO A 495 -4.63 -22.32 -18.81
CA PRO A 495 -4.90 -21.37 -19.87
C PRO A 495 -5.51 -20.08 -19.31
N PHE A 496 -5.07 -18.93 -19.83
CA PHE A 496 -5.52 -17.62 -19.33
C PHE A 496 -5.58 -16.59 -20.45
N THR A 497 -6.57 -15.69 -20.36
CA THR A 497 -6.78 -14.59 -21.30
C THR A 497 -6.64 -13.27 -20.55
N LEU A 498 -5.81 -12.36 -21.06
CA LEU A 498 -5.54 -11.06 -20.42
C LEU A 498 -6.28 -9.93 -21.17
N PRO A 499 -6.98 -9.01 -20.47
CA PRO A 499 -7.32 -9.04 -19.04
C PRO A 499 -8.36 -10.13 -18.71
N GLY A 500 -8.34 -10.65 -17.48
CA GLY A 500 -9.26 -11.71 -17.09
C GLY A 500 -9.24 -12.09 -15.62
N ARG A 501 -10.01 -13.14 -15.30
CA ARG A 501 -10.07 -13.80 -13.98
C ARG A 501 -9.82 -15.29 -14.15
N GLY A 502 -9.17 -15.91 -13.17
CA GLY A 502 -8.88 -17.34 -13.15
C GLY A 502 -8.92 -17.89 -11.73
N THR A 503 -9.26 -19.16 -11.59
CA THR A 503 -9.43 -19.83 -10.29
C THR A 503 -8.47 -21.01 -10.21
N PHE A 504 -7.77 -21.16 -9.10
CA PHE A 504 -6.91 -22.31 -8.83
C PHE A 504 -7.46 -23.09 -7.63
N ASP A 505 -7.86 -24.34 -7.86
CA ASP A 505 -8.15 -25.28 -6.77
C ASP A 505 -6.83 -25.87 -6.27
N LEU A 506 -6.54 -25.65 -4.99
CA LEU A 506 -5.34 -26.17 -4.30
C LEU A 506 -5.67 -27.35 -3.39
N GLY A 507 -6.92 -27.82 -3.38
CA GLY A 507 -7.42 -28.91 -2.53
C GLY A 507 -7.79 -28.43 -1.14
N VAL A 508 -7.04 -28.87 -0.12
CA VAL A 508 -7.28 -28.51 1.28
C VAL A 508 -6.17 -27.60 1.80
N ALA A 509 -6.53 -26.68 2.69
CA ALA A 509 -5.60 -25.77 3.32
C ALA A 509 -4.57 -26.55 4.17
N PRO A 510 -3.28 -26.19 4.09
CA PRO A 510 -2.19 -26.89 4.77
C PRO A 510 -2.19 -26.62 6.29
N ALA A 511 -1.06 -26.90 6.96
CA ALA A 511 -0.83 -26.51 8.34
C ALA A 511 -0.92 -24.98 8.55
N PRO A 512 -1.01 -24.50 9.80
CA PRO A 512 -0.95 -23.06 10.08
C PRO A 512 0.36 -22.44 9.60
N GLY A 513 0.31 -21.19 9.17
CA GLY A 513 1.46 -20.50 8.57
C GLY A 513 1.06 -19.40 7.60
N TYR A 514 2.06 -18.72 7.04
CA TYR A 514 1.90 -17.85 5.88
C TYR A 514 2.33 -18.57 4.60
N TYR A 515 1.58 -18.36 3.52
CA TYR A 515 1.84 -18.92 2.20
C TYR A 515 1.87 -17.81 1.15
N ALA A 516 3.02 -17.62 0.53
CA ALA A 516 3.21 -16.63 -0.53
C ALA A 516 2.72 -17.19 -1.88
N THR A 517 2.03 -16.35 -2.64
CA THR A 517 1.56 -16.64 -4.00
C THR A 517 2.34 -15.79 -4.99
N GLN A 518 3.07 -16.45 -5.88
CA GLN A 518 3.89 -15.87 -6.92
C GLN A 518 3.21 -16.15 -8.26
N LEU A 519 2.83 -15.10 -8.99
CA LEU A 519 2.04 -15.20 -10.21
C LEU A 519 2.87 -14.81 -11.43
N ARG A 520 2.84 -15.65 -12.46
CA ARG A 520 3.54 -15.45 -13.73
C ARG A 520 2.57 -15.59 -14.88
N LEU A 521 2.52 -14.57 -15.73
CA LEU A 521 1.85 -14.67 -17.02
C LEU A 521 2.86 -15.22 -18.03
N LEU A 522 2.50 -16.33 -18.68
CA LEU A 522 3.27 -16.98 -19.73
C LEU A 522 2.53 -16.86 -21.07
N ASP A 523 3.24 -16.88 -22.19
CA ASP A 523 2.64 -17.01 -23.52
C ASP A 523 2.21 -18.47 -23.81
N ALA A 524 1.61 -18.71 -24.97
CA ALA A 524 1.17 -20.05 -25.37
C ALA A 524 2.31 -21.08 -25.52
N ASN A 525 3.57 -20.64 -25.61
CA ASN A 525 4.76 -21.50 -25.70
C ASN A 525 5.43 -21.70 -24.32
N GLY A 526 4.92 -21.09 -23.25
CA GLY A 526 5.51 -21.10 -21.92
C GLY A 526 6.57 -20.03 -21.68
N ASN A 527 6.78 -19.08 -22.60
CA ASN A 527 7.73 -17.97 -22.39
C ASN A 527 7.17 -17.01 -21.34
N LEU A 528 8.01 -16.51 -20.42
CA LEU A 528 7.60 -15.52 -19.43
C LEU A 528 7.23 -14.19 -20.11
N VAL A 529 5.98 -13.76 -19.94
CA VAL A 529 5.52 -12.43 -20.32
C VAL A 529 5.86 -11.44 -19.22
N CYS A 530 5.39 -11.71 -18.00
CA CYS A 530 5.52 -10.84 -16.84
C CYS A 530 5.45 -11.66 -15.54
N ALA A 531 6.32 -11.34 -14.57
CA ALA A 531 6.17 -11.78 -13.19
C ALA A 531 5.42 -10.68 -12.41
N CYS A 532 4.22 -11.00 -11.94
CA CYS A 532 3.41 -10.08 -11.16
C CYS A 532 3.98 -9.89 -9.74
N PRO A 533 3.69 -8.76 -9.07
CA PRO A 533 3.96 -8.63 -7.65
C PRO A 533 3.29 -9.75 -6.83
N PRO A 534 3.98 -10.32 -5.83
CA PRO A 534 3.42 -11.39 -5.00
C PRO A 534 2.23 -10.93 -4.15
N ASP A 535 1.53 -11.92 -3.62
CA ASP A 535 0.55 -11.76 -2.53
C ASP A 535 0.70 -12.96 -1.59
N GLY A 536 -0.24 -13.18 -0.68
CA GLY A 536 -0.37 -14.46 -0.01
C GLY A 536 -1.72 -14.69 0.65
N PHE A 537 -1.76 -15.75 1.45
CA PHE A 537 -2.85 -16.04 2.37
C PHE A 537 -2.29 -16.60 3.68
N ASN A 538 -3.09 -16.44 4.74
CA ASN A 538 -2.74 -16.88 6.08
C ASN A 538 -3.59 -18.09 6.44
N VAL A 539 -2.96 -19.15 6.96
CA VAL A 539 -3.67 -20.29 7.56
C VAL A 539 -3.56 -20.16 9.08
N ILE A 540 -4.69 -19.94 9.74
CA ILE A 540 -4.79 -19.77 11.19
C ILE A 540 -5.70 -20.84 11.80
N ARG A 541 -5.45 -21.21 13.06
CA ARG A 541 -6.35 -22.10 13.80
C ARG A 541 -7.46 -21.30 14.50
N GLY A 542 -8.10 -21.89 15.50
CA GLY A 542 -9.23 -21.29 16.19
C GLY A 542 -8.88 -20.20 17.19
N THR A 543 -9.92 -19.55 17.72
CA THR A 543 -9.81 -18.40 18.64
C THR A 543 -10.53 -18.60 19.98
N ALA A 544 -11.15 -19.77 20.25
CA ALA A 544 -11.92 -20.01 21.48
C ALA A 544 -11.10 -19.71 22.76
N ALA A 545 -9.89 -20.26 22.85
CA ALA A 545 -8.99 -20.02 23.99
C ALA A 545 -8.52 -18.55 24.11
N GLN A 546 -8.60 -17.76 23.04
CA GLN A 546 -8.29 -16.32 23.06
C GLN A 546 -9.49 -15.52 23.56
N ARG A 547 -10.71 -15.91 23.17
CA ARG A 547 -11.97 -15.31 23.64
C ARG A 547 -12.17 -15.52 25.15
N GLU A 548 -11.89 -16.71 25.65
CA GLU A 548 -11.95 -17.05 27.09
C GLU A 548 -11.08 -16.14 27.98
N ARG A 549 -9.89 -15.76 27.51
CA ARG A 549 -8.94 -14.92 28.26
C ARG A 549 -8.91 -13.44 27.83
N SER A 550 -9.92 -13.00 27.07
CA SER A 550 -10.01 -11.66 26.46
C SER A 550 -9.88 -10.48 27.43
N SER A 551 -10.25 -10.67 28.70
CA SER A 551 -10.05 -9.69 29.78
C SER A 551 -8.57 -9.49 30.14
N ALA A 552 -7.76 -10.55 30.13
CA ALA A 552 -6.34 -10.54 30.46
C ALA A 552 -5.46 -10.07 29.27
N LYS A 553 -5.94 -10.22 28.04
CA LYS A 553 -5.22 -9.85 26.82
C LYS A 553 -4.91 -8.35 26.76
N LYS A 554 -3.65 -8.01 26.45
CA LYS A 554 -3.17 -6.64 26.23
C LYS A 554 -3.29 -6.20 24.77
N VAL A 555 -3.24 -7.13 23.81
CA VAL A 555 -3.29 -6.81 22.38
C VAL A 555 -4.69 -6.33 21.99
N ALA A 556 -4.72 -5.28 21.16
CA ALA A 556 -5.89 -4.68 20.58
C ALA A 556 -5.63 -4.36 19.09
N VAL A 557 -6.71 -4.19 18.33
CA VAL A 557 -6.66 -3.49 17.05
C VAL A 557 -6.81 -1.98 17.29
N ASN A 558 -6.40 -1.20 16.31
CA ASN A 558 -6.75 0.21 16.21
C ASN A 558 -7.35 0.47 14.81
N TYR A 559 -8.63 0.81 14.83
CA TYR A 559 -9.41 1.35 13.74
C TYR A 559 -10.20 2.56 14.25
N TYR A 560 -10.07 3.70 13.58
CA TYR A 560 -10.86 4.90 13.84
C TYR A 560 -12.16 4.90 13.04
N PHE A 561 -13.18 5.57 13.56
CA PHE A 561 -14.41 5.96 12.84
C PHE A 561 -15.21 4.77 12.26
N MET A 562 -15.07 3.59 12.86
CA MET A 562 -15.64 2.32 12.38
C MET A 562 -17.14 2.37 12.11
N ALA A 563 -17.89 3.16 12.89
CA ALA A 563 -19.34 3.27 12.77
C ALA A 563 -19.79 4.06 11.52
N GLY A 564 -18.95 4.96 11.00
CA GLY A 564 -19.34 5.92 9.95
C GLY A 564 -19.51 5.33 8.54
N GLN A 565 -19.37 4.01 8.35
CA GLN A 565 -19.33 3.37 7.02
C GLN A 565 -20.10 2.04 6.92
N GLU A 566 -20.88 1.61 7.93
CA GLU A 566 -21.52 0.27 8.04
C GLU A 566 -20.57 -0.95 8.02
N ARG A 567 -19.33 -0.78 7.54
CA ARG A 567 -18.26 -1.79 7.46
C ARG A 567 -17.95 -2.49 8.77
N TYR A 568 -18.32 -1.95 9.93
CA TYR A 568 -18.12 -2.68 11.19
C TYR A 568 -18.84 -4.03 11.23
N ARG A 569 -20.03 -4.15 10.59
CA ARG A 569 -20.83 -5.38 10.55
C ARG A 569 -20.22 -6.47 9.66
N THR A 570 -19.64 -6.06 8.53
CA THR A 570 -19.19 -6.95 7.44
C THR A 570 -17.66 -7.11 7.37
N LEU A 571 -16.92 -6.23 8.02
CA LEU A 571 -15.47 -6.09 7.87
C LEU A 571 -14.78 -6.19 9.24
N PHE A 572 -14.95 -5.18 10.09
CA PHE A 572 -14.09 -5.01 11.27
C PHE A 572 -14.44 -5.99 12.39
N PHE A 573 -15.71 -6.12 12.79
CA PHE A 573 -16.10 -7.05 13.84
C PHE A 573 -15.84 -8.51 13.44
N PRO A 574 -16.24 -8.99 12.25
CA PRO A 574 -15.93 -10.37 11.87
C PRO A 574 -14.43 -10.63 11.77
N TYR A 575 -13.60 -9.65 11.37
CA TYR A 575 -12.14 -9.78 11.41
C TYR A 575 -11.60 -9.90 12.84
N MET A 576 -12.01 -9.03 13.76
CA MET A 576 -11.62 -9.08 15.18
C MET A 576 -11.93 -10.45 15.80
N GLU A 577 -13.12 -10.99 15.51
CA GLU A 577 -13.55 -12.32 15.94
C GLU A 577 -12.74 -13.45 15.28
N ARG A 578 -12.40 -13.30 13.99
CA ARG A 578 -11.62 -14.27 13.20
C ARG A 578 -10.17 -14.38 13.67
N ILE A 579 -9.53 -13.27 14.02
CA ILE A 579 -8.13 -13.22 14.46
C ILE A 579 -7.97 -13.44 15.98
N GLY A 580 -9.04 -13.25 16.76
CA GLY A 580 -9.04 -13.42 18.22
C GLY A 580 -8.61 -12.19 19.03
N ILE A 581 -8.56 -11.01 18.38
CA ILE A 581 -8.20 -9.72 18.99
C ILE A 581 -9.49 -8.90 19.15
N LEU A 582 -10.14 -9.06 20.30
CA LEU A 582 -11.52 -8.62 20.55
C LEU A 582 -11.65 -7.19 21.09
N ARG A 583 -10.60 -6.37 21.01
CA ARG A 583 -10.56 -4.99 21.52
C ARG A 583 -10.12 -3.99 20.45
N ASN A 584 -10.79 -2.84 20.36
CA ASN A 584 -10.40 -1.69 19.52
C ASN A 584 -10.15 -0.41 20.36
N ILE A 585 -8.96 0.20 20.20
CA ILE A 585 -8.59 1.44 20.92
C ILE A 585 -8.88 2.72 20.10
N GLY A 586 -8.82 2.66 18.77
CA GLY A 586 -8.98 3.86 17.91
C GLY A 586 -10.30 4.60 18.13
N GLY A 587 -11.36 3.84 18.35
CA GLY A 587 -12.66 4.37 18.75
C GLY A 587 -13.41 5.13 17.65
N ASN A 588 -14.51 5.75 18.07
CA ASN A 588 -15.45 6.41 17.17
C ASN A 588 -16.06 7.62 17.87
N HIS A 589 -16.27 8.74 17.16
CA HIS A 589 -16.80 9.99 17.75
C HIS A 589 -18.26 10.28 17.37
N ALA A 590 -18.87 9.47 16.51
CA ALA A 590 -20.26 9.63 16.12
C ALA A 590 -21.20 9.02 17.19
N ARG A 591 -22.38 9.64 17.40
CA ARG A 591 -23.51 9.08 18.16
C ARG A 591 -24.16 7.89 17.42
N ALA A 592 -23.40 6.80 17.29
CA ALA A 592 -23.79 5.58 16.58
C ALA A 592 -24.15 4.48 17.60
N LEU A 593 -25.34 4.59 18.17
CA LEU A 593 -25.80 3.72 19.27
C LEU A 593 -25.89 2.23 18.86
N ASP A 594 -26.21 1.95 17.59
CA ASP A 594 -26.30 0.60 17.05
C ASP A 594 -24.93 -0.08 16.95
N PHE A 595 -23.89 0.64 16.53
CA PHE A 595 -22.50 0.19 16.53
C PHE A 595 -22.05 -0.28 17.93
N TYR A 596 -22.30 0.53 18.97
CA TYR A 596 -21.90 0.20 20.34
C TYR A 596 -22.72 -0.96 20.91
N LYS A 597 -24.04 -1.01 20.64
CA LYS A 597 -24.90 -2.15 21.00
C LYS A 597 -24.42 -3.45 20.38
N GLU A 598 -24.09 -3.44 19.09
CA GLU A 598 -23.64 -4.62 18.37
C GLU A 598 -22.25 -5.08 18.81
N ALA A 599 -21.31 -4.15 19.05
CA ALA A 599 -20.01 -4.46 19.65
C ALA A 599 -20.18 -5.23 20.96
N ARG A 600 -21.00 -4.68 21.88
CA ARG A 600 -21.27 -5.30 23.18
C ARG A 600 -21.95 -6.66 23.05
N ALA A 601 -22.91 -6.81 22.13
CA ALA A 601 -23.60 -8.08 21.89
C ALA A 601 -22.68 -9.19 21.35
N ARG A 602 -21.65 -8.83 20.56
CA ARG A 602 -20.62 -9.76 20.06
C ARG A 602 -19.50 -10.05 21.08
N GLY A 603 -19.50 -9.37 22.22
CA GLY A 603 -18.43 -9.44 23.23
C GLY A 603 -17.15 -8.73 22.79
N LEU A 604 -17.27 -7.65 22.01
CA LEU A 604 -16.16 -6.82 21.55
C LEU A 604 -16.05 -5.54 22.40
N ASP A 605 -14.83 -5.23 22.81
CA ASP A 605 -14.49 -4.06 23.61
C ASP A 605 -14.07 -2.91 22.67
N VAL A 606 -14.85 -1.82 22.62
CA VAL A 606 -14.62 -0.69 21.72
C VAL A 606 -14.61 0.63 22.50
N SER A 607 -13.66 1.51 22.18
CA SER A 607 -13.59 2.84 22.80
C SER A 607 -14.55 3.84 22.16
N ALA A 608 -15.11 4.75 22.95
CA ALA A 608 -15.83 5.93 22.47
C ALA A 608 -14.90 7.16 22.49
N ASP A 609 -14.85 7.94 21.41
CA ASP A 609 -13.98 9.11 21.29
C ASP A 609 -14.79 10.41 21.48
N THR A 610 -14.32 11.36 22.29
CA THR A 610 -14.94 12.68 22.49
C THR A 610 -14.43 13.73 21.49
N TRP A 611 -13.38 13.40 20.74
CA TRP A 611 -12.81 14.14 19.62
C TRP A 611 -12.63 15.65 19.88
N THR A 612 -13.03 16.49 18.93
CA THR A 612 -12.97 17.96 19.02
C THR A 612 -14.20 18.59 19.69
N HIS A 613 -15.14 17.79 20.19
CA HIS A 613 -16.38 18.30 20.79
C HIS A 613 -16.07 19.10 22.06
N ARG A 614 -16.55 20.34 22.12
CA ARG A 614 -16.39 21.24 23.28
C ARG A 614 -17.71 21.65 23.92
N ASP A 615 -18.84 21.34 23.28
CA ASP A 615 -20.18 21.57 23.81
C ASP A 615 -20.51 20.55 24.92
N PRO A 616 -20.74 21.00 26.18
CA PRO A 616 -21.03 20.12 27.30
C PRO A 616 -22.42 19.47 27.23
N ASP A 617 -23.39 20.05 26.52
CA ASP A 617 -24.71 19.42 26.31
C ASP A 617 -24.59 18.26 25.32
N TYR A 618 -23.89 18.47 24.20
CA TYR A 618 -23.56 17.39 23.26
C TYR A 618 -22.79 16.25 23.93
N LEU A 619 -21.75 16.57 24.71
CA LEU A 619 -20.92 15.57 25.38
C LEU A 619 -21.71 14.76 26.41
N ARG A 620 -22.56 15.39 27.24
CA ARG A 620 -23.46 14.67 28.15
C ARG A 620 -24.37 13.72 27.38
N ALA A 621 -25.05 14.22 26.36
CA ALA A 621 -25.99 13.42 25.56
C ALA A 621 -25.31 12.29 24.75
N TYR A 622 -24.02 12.40 24.45
CA TYR A 622 -23.22 11.35 23.83
C TYR A 622 -22.76 10.29 24.85
N VAL A 623 -22.25 10.73 26.00
CA VAL A 623 -21.78 9.83 27.07
C VAL A 623 -22.95 9.03 27.65
N GLU A 624 -24.09 9.66 27.91
CA GLU A 624 -25.30 9.00 28.44
C GLU A 624 -25.82 7.89 27.51
N GLU A 625 -25.75 8.07 26.19
CA GLU A 625 -26.13 7.04 25.22
C GLU A 625 -25.12 5.90 25.11
N THR A 626 -23.82 6.18 25.27
CA THR A 626 -22.74 5.22 24.94
C THR A 626 -22.21 4.46 26.15
N ALA A 627 -22.18 5.07 27.33
CA ALA A 627 -21.66 4.49 28.57
C ALA A 627 -22.26 3.12 28.97
N PRO A 628 -23.52 2.76 28.65
CA PRO A 628 -24.04 1.41 28.93
C PRO A 628 -23.33 0.29 28.13
N TYR A 629 -22.65 0.64 27.04
CA TYR A 629 -22.10 -0.33 26.07
C TYR A 629 -20.56 -0.35 26.02
N VAL A 630 -19.91 0.78 26.33
CA VAL A 630 -18.44 0.93 26.33
C VAL A 630 -17.89 1.10 27.73
N ASP A 631 -16.74 0.49 28.02
CA ASP A 631 -16.03 0.65 29.29
C ASP A 631 -14.84 1.63 29.20
N THR A 632 -14.52 2.11 27.99
CA THR A 632 -13.40 3.03 27.70
C THR A 632 -13.85 4.24 26.86
N PHE A 633 -13.41 5.43 27.25
CA PHE A 633 -13.51 6.68 26.49
C PHE A 633 -12.11 7.23 26.16
N LYS A 634 -11.98 7.94 25.03
CA LYS A 634 -10.74 8.58 24.53
C LYS A 634 -11.00 10.06 24.21
N ALA A 635 -9.98 10.92 24.40
CA ALA A 635 -10.17 12.37 24.26
C ALA A 635 -10.03 12.91 22.83
N PHE A 636 -8.91 12.61 22.16
CA PHE A 636 -8.60 13.04 20.79
C PHE A 636 -7.35 12.30 20.29
N ASN A 637 -7.14 12.25 18.96
CA ASN A 637 -5.99 11.57 18.36
C ASN A 637 -4.78 12.49 18.16
N GLU A 638 -3.61 12.10 18.67
CA GLU A 638 -2.31 12.71 18.35
C GLU A 638 -2.26 14.24 18.56
N VAL A 639 -2.82 14.70 19.68
CA VAL A 639 -3.09 16.13 19.92
C VAL A 639 -1.82 16.98 19.83
N ASP A 640 -0.70 16.49 20.37
CA ASP A 640 0.54 17.27 20.48
C ASP A 640 1.13 17.61 19.10
N ILE A 641 0.82 16.83 18.06
CA ILE A 641 1.28 17.06 16.68
C ILE A 641 0.21 17.69 15.77
N GLN A 642 -0.93 18.11 16.32
CA GLN A 642 -2.06 18.72 15.60
C GLN A 642 -2.27 20.19 16.01
N PRO A 643 -1.49 21.16 15.48
CA PRO A 643 -1.51 22.56 15.92
C PRO A 643 -2.90 23.22 15.91
N ALA A 644 -3.73 22.88 14.91
CA ALA A 644 -5.08 23.42 14.76
C ALA A 644 -6.06 22.93 15.83
N GLN A 645 -5.80 21.78 16.47
CA GLN A 645 -6.71 21.15 17.43
C GLN A 645 -6.24 21.29 18.88
N ARG A 646 -4.91 21.26 19.10
CA ARG A 646 -4.30 21.31 20.44
C ARG A 646 -4.54 22.62 21.19
N GLY A 647 -4.62 23.74 20.45
CA GLY A 647 -4.87 25.06 21.03
C GLY A 647 -3.84 25.46 22.09
N THR A 648 -4.24 26.32 23.03
CA THR A 648 -3.40 26.67 24.19
C THR A 648 -3.46 25.58 25.26
N PRO A 649 -2.40 25.40 26.08
CA PRO A 649 -2.39 24.43 27.17
C PRO A 649 -3.61 24.55 28.11
N ALA A 650 -4.00 25.77 28.48
CA ALA A 650 -5.18 26.03 29.30
C ALA A 650 -6.50 25.62 28.63
N ALA A 651 -6.67 25.90 27.32
CA ALA A 651 -7.86 25.49 26.58
C ALA A 651 -7.92 23.98 26.32
N TRP A 652 -6.78 23.28 26.38
CA TRP A 652 -6.72 21.82 26.34
C TRP A 652 -7.07 21.19 27.69
N VAL A 653 -6.45 21.66 28.78
CA VAL A 653 -6.73 21.17 30.14
C VAL A 653 -8.18 21.40 30.54
N ALA A 654 -8.77 22.54 30.15
CA ALA A 654 -10.20 22.79 30.35
C ALA A 654 -11.10 21.76 29.63
N LYS A 655 -10.75 21.35 28.40
CA LYS A 655 -11.47 20.27 27.69
C LYS A 655 -11.30 18.93 28.40
N ALA A 656 -10.06 18.55 28.71
CA ALA A 656 -9.78 17.28 29.38
C ALA A 656 -10.55 17.16 30.71
N LYS A 657 -10.59 18.25 31.50
CA LYS A 657 -11.40 18.35 32.72
C LYS A 657 -12.89 18.13 32.44
N GLN A 658 -13.46 18.85 31.47
CA GLN A 658 -14.88 18.74 31.10
C GLN A 658 -15.24 17.30 30.68
N ASP A 659 -14.45 16.70 29.80
CA ASP A 659 -14.68 15.32 29.33
C ASP A 659 -14.62 14.34 30.52
N TYR A 660 -13.57 14.43 31.35
CA TYR A 660 -13.38 13.56 32.51
C TYR A 660 -14.52 13.69 33.54
N GLU A 661 -14.94 14.91 33.89
CA GLU A 661 -16.03 15.14 34.85
C GLU A 661 -17.39 14.64 34.32
N ILE A 662 -17.69 14.84 33.03
CA ILE A 662 -18.90 14.29 32.39
C ILE A 662 -18.88 12.75 32.40
N ILE A 663 -17.77 12.16 31.95
CA ILE A 663 -17.63 10.70 31.83
C ILE A 663 -17.70 10.03 33.21
N LYS A 664 -16.93 10.50 34.19
CA LYS A 664 -16.93 9.93 35.55
C LYS A 664 -18.24 10.15 36.29
N LYS A 665 -18.99 11.22 36.00
CA LYS A 665 -20.34 11.42 36.55
C LYS A 665 -21.35 10.41 35.99
N ALA A 666 -21.30 10.15 34.68
CA ALA A 666 -22.21 9.20 34.03
C ALA A 666 -21.85 7.74 34.32
N LYS A 667 -20.55 7.42 34.38
CA LYS A 667 -20.04 6.06 34.65
C LYS A 667 -18.70 6.13 35.41
N PRO A 668 -18.71 6.10 36.76
CA PRO A 668 -17.50 6.22 37.58
C PRO A 668 -16.43 5.16 37.28
N SER A 669 -16.83 3.97 36.83
CA SER A 669 -15.95 2.85 36.48
C SER A 669 -15.35 2.92 35.07
N ALA A 670 -15.77 3.86 34.22
CA ALA A 670 -15.22 3.99 32.87
C ALA A 670 -13.77 4.47 32.91
N LEU A 671 -12.93 3.89 32.05
CA LEU A 671 -11.58 4.39 31.82
C LEU A 671 -11.63 5.58 30.86
N MET A 672 -11.01 6.69 31.25
CA MET A 672 -10.77 7.85 30.41
C MET A 672 -9.30 7.86 29.98
N LEU A 673 -9.06 7.56 28.71
CA LEU A 673 -7.77 7.75 28.07
C LEU A 673 -7.58 9.25 27.80
N GLY A 674 -6.39 9.77 28.11
CA GLY A 674 -5.98 11.10 27.64
C GLY A 674 -6.00 11.18 26.10
N ALA A 675 -5.82 12.37 25.55
CA ALA A 675 -5.55 12.46 24.11
C ALA A 675 -4.18 11.88 23.82
N SER A 676 -4.08 11.19 22.68
CA SER A 676 -2.87 10.45 22.33
C SER A 676 -1.69 11.38 22.11
N LEU A 677 -0.52 10.97 22.60
CA LEU A 677 0.71 11.74 22.52
C LEU A 677 1.74 11.01 21.66
N VAL A 678 2.25 11.69 20.63
CA VAL A 678 3.31 11.15 19.76
C VAL A 678 4.68 11.64 20.25
N ARG A 679 4.86 12.94 20.44
CA ARG A 679 6.12 13.64 20.76
C ARG A 679 5.99 14.60 21.95
N PRO A 680 5.52 14.15 23.13
CA PRO A 680 5.18 15.03 24.25
C PRO A 680 6.37 15.83 24.85
N ALA A 681 7.62 15.54 24.50
CA ALA A 681 8.78 16.36 24.91
C ALA A 681 9.48 17.08 23.74
N ALA A 682 8.83 17.26 22.59
CA ALA A 682 9.37 18.02 21.45
C ALA A 682 9.22 19.54 21.60
N ASP A 683 8.21 20.02 22.33
CA ASP A 683 8.04 21.43 22.71
C ASP A 683 7.53 21.54 24.17
N SER A 684 7.24 22.76 24.63
CA SER A 684 6.77 23.01 26.00
C SER A 684 5.25 22.85 26.21
N TRP A 685 4.46 22.58 25.17
CA TRP A 685 2.99 22.56 25.28
C TRP A 685 2.50 21.54 26.31
N PHE A 686 3.04 20.32 26.28
CA PHE A 686 2.68 19.27 27.23
C PHE A 686 3.19 19.57 28.65
N GLU A 687 4.34 20.22 28.77
CA GLU A 687 4.88 20.67 30.06
C GLU A 687 3.96 21.68 30.74
N GLU A 688 3.47 22.67 29.99
CA GLU A 688 2.50 23.64 30.49
C GLU A 688 1.14 22.98 30.80
N CYS A 689 0.68 22.02 30.01
CA CYS A 689 -0.50 21.21 30.32
C CYS A 689 -0.36 20.47 31.67
N LEU A 690 0.82 19.88 31.95
CA LEU A 690 1.07 19.21 33.23
C LEU A 690 1.12 20.20 34.40
N LYS A 691 1.74 21.37 34.25
CA LYS A 691 1.71 22.45 35.27
C LYS A 691 0.29 22.91 35.61
N LEU A 692 -0.60 22.89 34.62
CA LEU A 692 -2.02 23.22 34.76
C LEU A 692 -2.88 22.05 35.28
N GLY A 693 -2.28 20.89 35.58
CA GLY A 693 -2.96 19.75 36.22
C GLY A 693 -3.56 18.71 35.27
N LEU A 694 -3.11 18.61 34.01
CA LEU A 694 -3.63 17.62 33.04
C LEU A 694 -3.68 16.18 33.58
N ALA A 695 -2.70 15.79 34.42
CA ALA A 695 -2.56 14.47 35.04
C ALA A 695 -3.77 14.03 35.90
N SER A 696 -4.65 14.96 36.30
CA SER A 696 -5.85 14.68 37.09
C SER A 696 -7.08 14.33 36.25
N TYR A 697 -7.01 14.44 34.93
CA TYR A 697 -8.17 14.38 34.02
C TYR A 697 -8.10 13.23 33.00
N HIS A 698 -7.43 12.14 33.37
CA HIS A 698 -7.42 10.86 32.68
C HIS A 698 -6.91 9.77 33.63
N ASP A 699 -7.28 8.52 33.37
CA ASP A 699 -6.80 7.36 34.13
C ASP A 699 -5.51 6.77 33.54
N VAL A 700 -5.27 7.02 32.25
CA VAL A 700 -4.24 6.36 31.43
C VAL A 700 -3.63 7.35 30.44
N TRP A 701 -2.30 7.28 30.25
CA TRP A 701 -1.64 7.94 29.12
C TRP A 701 -1.78 7.11 27.84
N ASP A 702 -2.52 7.64 26.86
CA ASP A 702 -2.46 7.11 25.49
C ASP A 702 -1.22 7.68 24.78
N VAL A 703 -0.35 6.80 24.30
CA VAL A 703 0.86 7.17 23.55
C VAL A 703 0.97 6.38 22.26
N HIS A 704 1.44 7.03 21.21
CA HIS A 704 1.61 6.44 19.89
C HIS A 704 3.10 6.24 19.58
N CYS A 705 3.46 5.12 18.96
CA CYS A 705 4.84 4.84 18.54
C CYS A 705 4.91 4.04 17.24
N TYR A 706 5.88 4.33 16.39
CA TYR A 706 6.20 3.52 15.21
C TYR A 706 7.67 3.09 15.28
N PRO A 707 7.99 2.01 16.01
CA PRO A 707 9.38 1.62 16.26
C PRO A 707 10.10 1.20 14.98
N GLN A 708 11.33 1.68 14.83
CA GLN A 708 12.23 1.32 13.74
C GLN A 708 13.20 0.20 14.10
N ASN A 709 13.58 0.13 15.38
CA ASN A 709 14.48 -0.88 15.90
C ASN A 709 13.68 -1.88 16.73
N PRO A 710 13.93 -3.20 16.57
CA PRO A 710 13.25 -4.22 17.36
C PRO A 710 13.33 -3.96 18.86
N PRO A 711 12.20 -3.83 19.58
CA PRO A 711 12.23 -3.60 21.01
C PRO A 711 12.73 -4.83 21.76
N ILE A 712 13.30 -4.60 22.94
CA ILE A 712 13.79 -5.64 23.85
C ILE A 712 12.81 -5.88 25.00
N LEU A 713 12.94 -7.03 25.68
CA LEU A 713 12.13 -7.36 26.84
C LEU A 713 12.39 -6.39 28.00
N GLY A 714 11.32 -5.75 28.50
CA GLY A 714 11.36 -4.66 29.48
C GLY A 714 11.76 -3.29 28.90
N GLY A 715 11.84 -3.14 27.58
CA GLY A 715 12.26 -1.91 26.91
C GLY A 715 11.12 -0.91 26.63
N SER A 716 11.42 0.13 25.85
CA SER A 716 10.42 1.03 25.23
C SER A 716 10.37 0.78 23.71
N MET A 717 9.29 1.23 23.09
CA MET A 717 9.10 1.26 21.63
C MET A 717 9.34 2.67 21.03
N SER A 718 9.71 3.66 21.84
CA SER A 718 10.12 4.99 21.38
C SER A 718 11.44 4.93 20.60
N ASN A 719 11.51 5.62 19.46
CA ASN A 719 12.77 5.81 18.72
C ASN A 719 13.65 6.94 19.30
N SER A 720 13.08 7.80 20.16
CA SER A 720 13.78 8.91 20.79
C SER A 720 13.35 9.13 22.24
N PRO A 721 14.16 9.80 23.09
CA PRO A 721 13.74 10.22 24.43
C PRO A 721 12.65 11.30 24.47
N ASN A 722 12.12 11.73 23.32
CA ASN A 722 11.13 12.81 23.22
C ASN A 722 9.73 12.31 22.84
N GLU A 723 9.61 11.04 22.43
CA GLU A 723 8.38 10.44 21.89
C GLU A 723 7.80 9.37 22.81
N SER A 724 6.48 9.18 22.67
CA SER A 724 5.70 8.16 23.35
C SER A 724 5.90 8.16 24.89
N ASP A 725 6.05 7.00 25.53
CA ASP A 725 6.21 6.90 27.00
C ASP A 725 7.46 7.63 27.52
N LEU A 726 8.60 7.51 26.81
CA LEU A 726 9.84 8.20 27.19
C LEU A 726 9.68 9.73 27.18
N GLY A 727 8.94 10.26 26.21
CA GLY A 727 8.62 11.70 26.15
C GLY A 727 7.80 12.15 27.37
N VAL A 728 6.74 11.40 27.75
CA VAL A 728 5.94 11.70 28.94
C VAL A 728 6.82 11.68 30.20
N LEU A 729 7.56 10.59 30.41
CA LEU A 729 8.43 10.42 31.57
C LEU A 729 9.54 11.48 31.64
N LYS A 730 10.05 11.95 30.50
CA LYS A 730 11.04 13.03 30.43
C LYS A 730 10.47 14.36 30.92
N VAL A 731 9.23 14.72 30.55
CA VAL A 731 8.61 15.96 31.02
C VAL A 731 8.24 15.87 32.50
N TYR A 732 7.68 14.75 32.96
CA TYR A 732 7.47 14.49 34.40
C TYR A 732 8.76 14.70 35.21
N LYS A 733 9.88 14.07 34.77
CA LYS A 733 11.19 14.24 35.40
C LYS A 733 11.67 15.69 35.39
N LYS A 734 11.47 16.44 34.30
CA LYS A 734 11.83 17.86 34.20
C LYS A 734 11.08 18.72 35.22
N LEU A 735 9.83 18.37 35.53
CA LEU A 735 8.98 19.07 36.50
C LEU A 735 9.16 18.59 37.95
N GLY A 736 10.04 17.62 38.21
CA GLY A 736 10.17 17.00 39.54
C GLY A 736 8.95 16.14 39.94
N LEU A 737 8.11 15.76 38.98
CA LEU A 737 6.91 14.95 39.19
C LEU A 737 7.20 13.46 38.95
N LYS A 738 6.45 12.60 39.63
CA LYS A 738 6.41 11.16 39.37
C LYS A 738 5.14 10.81 38.60
N ASN A 739 5.26 10.04 37.52
CA ASN A 739 4.09 9.47 36.85
C ASN A 739 3.55 8.29 37.66
N ASP A 740 2.26 8.30 37.96
CA ASP A 740 1.50 7.25 38.63
C ASP A 740 0.52 6.53 37.67
N LYS A 741 0.35 7.03 36.44
CA LYS A 741 -0.58 6.48 35.44
C LYS A 741 0.09 5.42 34.56
N PRO A 742 -0.62 4.33 34.21
CA PRO A 742 -0.16 3.39 33.19
C PRO A 742 -0.19 4.02 31.79
N PHE A 743 0.51 3.37 30.87
CA PHE A 743 0.50 3.66 29.44
C PHE A 743 -0.37 2.64 28.69
N TRP A 744 -1.15 3.14 27.74
CA TRP A 744 -1.61 2.34 26.60
C TRP A 744 -0.81 2.79 25.39
N ILE A 745 -0.20 1.84 24.68
CA ILE A 745 0.28 2.09 23.33
C ILE A 745 -0.97 2.07 22.43
N GLY A 746 -1.74 3.16 22.37
CA GLY A 746 -3.06 3.15 21.73
C GLY A 746 -2.98 2.94 20.22
N GLU A 747 -1.87 3.36 19.61
CA GLU A 747 -1.58 3.13 18.20
C GLU A 747 -0.11 2.80 17.97
N THR A 748 0.12 1.78 17.17
CA THR A 748 1.44 1.41 16.68
C THR A 748 1.36 0.52 15.44
N GLY A 749 2.48 0.32 14.76
CA GLY A 749 2.60 -0.63 13.66
C GLY A 749 4.05 -0.87 13.29
N ALA A 750 4.34 -2.06 12.78
CA ALA A 750 5.63 -2.33 12.13
C ALA A 750 5.56 -1.82 10.69
N ARG A 751 6.33 -0.77 10.37
CA ARG A 751 6.50 -0.30 8.99
C ARG A 751 7.43 -1.24 8.25
N SER A 752 6.91 -2.07 7.34
CA SER A 752 7.72 -3.03 6.56
C SER A 752 8.90 -2.36 5.87
N GLY A 753 8.74 -1.10 5.45
CA GLY A 753 9.78 -0.23 4.90
C GLY A 753 11.08 -0.19 5.70
N HIS A 754 11.02 -0.26 7.04
CA HIS A 754 12.22 -0.23 7.91
C HIS A 754 13.08 -1.51 7.82
N GLY A 755 12.52 -2.63 7.36
CA GLY A 755 13.18 -3.92 7.30
C GLY A 755 13.76 -4.26 5.93
N ARG A 756 14.99 -4.80 5.88
CA ARG A 756 15.64 -5.23 4.62
C ARG A 756 14.88 -6.36 3.91
N ASP A 757 14.40 -7.33 4.69
CA ASP A 757 13.45 -8.38 4.28
C ASP A 757 12.01 -7.99 4.67
N ALA A 758 11.68 -6.72 4.45
CA ALA A 758 10.36 -6.12 4.43
C ALA A 758 9.27 -6.79 5.31
N ARG A 759 8.58 -7.78 4.74
CA ARG A 759 7.42 -8.46 5.34
C ARG A 759 7.81 -9.54 6.36
N ARG A 760 8.98 -10.19 6.24
CA ARG A 760 9.54 -11.05 7.29
C ARG A 760 9.95 -10.23 8.50
N TRP A 761 10.61 -9.10 8.26
CA TRP A 761 10.93 -8.13 9.32
C TRP A 761 9.65 -7.62 10.00
N GLN A 762 8.62 -7.28 9.22
CA GLN A 762 7.32 -6.83 9.76
C GLN A 762 6.72 -7.87 10.72
N ALA A 763 6.65 -9.14 10.33
CA ALA A 763 6.14 -10.23 11.18
C ALA A 763 6.97 -10.39 12.47
N ALA A 764 8.30 -10.46 12.35
CA ALA A 764 9.23 -10.51 13.49
C ALA A 764 9.06 -9.30 14.43
N MET A 765 8.80 -8.12 13.88
CA MET A 765 8.63 -6.88 14.62
C MET A 765 7.34 -6.87 15.45
N ILE A 766 6.20 -7.25 14.86
CA ILE A 766 4.90 -7.37 15.54
C ILE A 766 4.99 -8.29 16.78
N ALA A 767 5.62 -9.46 16.63
CA ALA A 767 5.80 -10.40 17.74
C ALA A 767 6.66 -9.82 18.87
N LYS A 768 7.76 -9.11 18.53
CA LYS A 768 8.64 -8.46 19.53
C LYS A 768 7.98 -7.27 20.22
N MET A 769 7.19 -6.48 19.50
CA MET A 769 6.40 -5.37 20.08
C MET A 769 5.37 -5.92 21.07
N THR A 770 4.66 -6.98 20.71
CA THR A 770 3.75 -7.69 21.62
C THR A 770 4.47 -8.20 22.87
N ALA A 771 5.60 -8.91 22.70
CA ALA A 771 6.40 -9.41 23.82
C ALA A 771 6.94 -8.29 24.72
N CYS A 772 7.34 -7.14 24.14
CA CYS A 772 7.75 -5.95 24.88
C CYS A 772 6.61 -5.40 25.75
N ALA A 773 5.41 -5.21 25.20
CA ALA A 773 4.26 -4.74 25.97
C ALA A 773 3.79 -5.74 27.05
N LEU A 774 3.90 -7.04 26.80
CA LEU A 774 3.62 -8.07 27.80
C LEU A 774 4.65 -8.05 28.94
N SER A 775 5.93 -7.79 28.63
CA SER A 775 7.03 -7.75 29.60
C SER A 775 7.07 -6.53 30.53
N ARG A 776 6.12 -5.59 30.40
CA ARG A 776 6.02 -4.36 31.20
C ARG A 776 4.69 -4.27 31.92
N GLU A 777 4.71 -4.05 33.24
CA GLU A 777 3.49 -3.86 34.05
C GLU A 777 2.80 -2.52 33.77
N ASP A 778 3.59 -1.47 33.50
CA ASP A 778 3.09 -0.13 33.21
C ASP A 778 2.50 0.02 31.81
N TYR A 779 2.77 -0.92 30.90
CA TYR A 779 2.08 -1.03 29.61
C TYR A 779 0.85 -1.94 29.77
N GLN A 780 -0.35 -1.37 29.79
CA GLN A 780 -1.59 -2.14 29.95
C GLN A 780 -2.15 -2.67 28.62
N ARG A 781 -1.97 -1.94 27.50
CA ARG A 781 -2.50 -2.29 26.18
C ARG A 781 -1.54 -1.91 25.04
N ILE A 782 -1.68 -2.60 23.92
CA ILE A 782 -1.03 -2.29 22.64
C ILE A 782 -2.03 -2.42 21.48
N GLY A 783 -2.33 -1.31 20.80
CA GLY A 783 -3.25 -1.20 19.68
C GLY A 783 -2.53 -1.12 18.35
N PHE A 784 -2.62 -2.15 17.52
CA PHE A 784 -2.01 -2.14 16.20
C PHE A 784 -2.92 -1.46 15.16
N LEU A 785 -2.40 -0.48 14.41
CA LEU A 785 -3.17 0.24 13.40
C LEU A 785 -3.45 -0.63 12.18
N VAL A 786 -4.71 -0.68 11.75
CA VAL A 786 -5.19 -1.33 10.52
C VAL A 786 -4.66 -2.76 10.23
N PRO A 787 -4.65 -3.68 11.21
CA PRO A 787 -3.88 -4.93 11.15
C PRO A 787 -4.26 -5.87 9.99
N TRP A 788 -5.50 -5.80 9.49
CA TRP A 788 -5.95 -6.53 8.29
C TRP A 788 -6.20 -5.65 7.06
N ARG A 789 -6.14 -4.31 7.15
CA ARG A 789 -6.48 -3.49 5.97
C ARG A 789 -5.57 -3.88 4.82
N TYR A 790 -6.19 -4.23 3.70
CA TYR A 790 -5.50 -4.53 2.46
C TYR A 790 -6.30 -3.92 1.33
N SER A 791 -5.75 -2.87 0.74
CA SER A 791 -6.52 -1.96 -0.12
C SER A 791 -6.70 -2.48 -1.56
N ARG A 792 -6.86 -3.80 -1.73
CA ARG A 792 -7.20 -4.48 -2.99
C ARG A 792 -8.72 -4.49 -3.29
N GLY A 793 -9.56 -3.78 -2.53
CA GLY A 793 -11.02 -3.78 -2.68
C GLY A 793 -11.65 -2.45 -3.11
N GLU A 794 -10.99 -1.33 -2.81
CA GLU A 794 -11.44 0.01 -3.21
C GLU A 794 -10.94 0.30 -4.65
N ASN A 795 -11.50 1.29 -5.36
CA ASN A 795 -11.06 1.67 -6.72
C ASN A 795 -9.65 2.32 -6.77
N ARG A 796 -8.84 2.10 -5.74
CA ARG A 796 -7.50 2.65 -5.54
C ARG A 796 -6.66 1.58 -4.88
N TYR A 797 -5.62 1.14 -5.58
CA TYR A 797 -4.77 0.06 -5.14
C TYR A 797 -3.58 0.64 -4.34
N TYR A 798 -3.59 0.43 -3.02
CA TYR A 798 -2.50 0.79 -2.13
C TYR A 798 -1.99 -0.49 -1.44
N ILE A 799 -0.66 -0.70 -1.44
CA ILE A 799 0.01 -1.63 -0.53
C ILE A 799 0.88 -0.77 0.36
N MET A 800 0.35 -0.44 1.53
CA MET A 800 1.06 0.40 2.47
C MET A 800 2.08 -0.42 3.27
N ASP A 801 3.05 0.25 3.87
CA ASP A 801 4.10 -0.37 4.67
C ASP A 801 3.66 -0.71 6.10
N ILE A 802 2.61 -0.06 6.63
CA ILE A 802 2.01 -0.41 7.93
C ILE A 802 0.97 -1.53 7.81
N GLU A 803 0.28 -1.62 6.67
CA GLU A 803 -0.73 -2.66 6.40
C GLU A 803 -0.12 -4.07 6.50
N ALA A 804 -0.94 -5.03 6.95
CA ALA A 804 -0.52 -6.41 7.21
C ALA A 804 -1.52 -7.48 6.75
N GLY A 805 -2.71 -7.10 6.26
CA GLY A 805 -3.67 -8.06 5.69
C GLY A 805 -3.08 -8.77 4.47
N HIS A 806 -3.31 -10.08 4.35
CA HIS A 806 -2.71 -10.96 3.33
C HIS A 806 -1.16 -11.04 3.37
N MET A 807 -0.53 -10.51 4.43
CA MET A 807 0.92 -10.51 4.64
C MET A 807 1.29 -11.39 5.84
N PRO A 808 2.56 -11.82 5.98
CA PRO A 808 3.02 -12.62 7.12
C PRO A 808 2.77 -11.99 8.50
N ALA A 809 2.72 -10.66 8.57
CA ALA A 809 2.47 -9.93 9.81
C ALA A 809 1.05 -10.18 10.38
N GLU A 810 0.08 -10.57 9.54
CA GLU A 810 -1.25 -10.97 10.01
C GLU A 810 -1.24 -12.34 10.71
N ALA A 811 -0.52 -13.34 10.17
CA ALA A 811 -0.26 -14.58 10.90
C ALA A 811 0.54 -14.33 12.19
N ALA A 812 1.44 -13.34 12.22
CA ALA A 812 2.15 -12.94 13.43
C ALA A 812 1.24 -12.30 14.49
N TYR A 813 0.24 -11.50 14.09
CA TYR A 813 -0.81 -11.02 15.02
C TYR A 813 -1.54 -12.19 15.66
N TYR A 814 -2.05 -13.14 14.86
CA TYR A 814 -2.71 -14.34 15.37
C TYR A 814 -1.79 -15.12 16.32
N THR A 815 -0.56 -15.40 15.90
CA THR A 815 0.37 -16.28 16.64
C THR A 815 0.81 -15.67 17.97
N ALA A 816 1.19 -14.40 18.01
CA ALA A 816 1.50 -13.72 19.27
C ALA A 816 0.26 -13.59 20.18
N SER A 817 -0.89 -13.26 19.60
CA SER A 817 -2.19 -13.20 20.30
C SER A 817 -2.60 -14.55 20.92
N ALA A 818 -2.32 -15.65 20.23
CA ALA A 818 -2.67 -17.02 20.61
C ALA A 818 -1.68 -17.66 21.59
N LEU A 819 -0.39 -17.37 21.50
CA LEU A 819 0.65 -18.09 22.26
C LEU A 819 1.25 -17.35 23.45
N ILE A 820 1.28 -16.00 23.46
CA ILE A 820 1.92 -15.23 24.54
C ILE A 820 1.02 -14.19 25.22
N ASP A 821 0.00 -13.67 24.53
CA ASP A 821 -0.86 -12.63 25.09
C ASP A 821 -1.94 -13.18 26.04
N GLY A 822 -2.10 -12.49 27.20
CA GLY A 822 -2.99 -12.87 28.29
C GLY A 822 -2.38 -13.83 29.32
N PHE A 823 -1.05 -13.91 29.43
CA PHE A 823 -0.33 -14.77 30.38
C PHE A 823 0.70 -14.02 31.21
N ASP A 824 1.06 -14.60 32.36
CA ASP A 824 2.11 -14.10 33.25
C ASP A 824 3.49 -14.16 32.58
N TYR A 825 4.25 -13.08 32.72
CA TYR A 825 5.59 -12.92 32.14
C TYR A 825 6.70 -13.30 33.14
N LYS A 826 7.65 -14.13 32.69
CA LYS A 826 8.86 -14.51 33.44
C LYS A 826 10.08 -14.39 32.53
N ARG A 827 10.98 -13.44 32.80
CA ARG A 827 12.23 -13.28 32.03
C ARG A 827 13.16 -14.47 32.23
N ILE A 828 13.81 -14.93 31.16
CA ILE A 828 14.89 -15.91 31.24
C ILE A 828 16.25 -15.19 31.22
N ALA A 829 17.12 -15.50 32.18
CA ALA A 829 18.43 -14.89 32.30
C ALA A 829 19.33 -15.29 31.12
N THR A 830 19.83 -14.29 30.39
CA THR A 830 20.54 -14.45 29.11
C THR A 830 21.57 -13.34 28.93
N GLY A 831 22.54 -13.56 28.04
CA GLY A 831 23.46 -12.50 27.61
C GLY A 831 22.74 -11.46 26.73
N LYS A 832 23.30 -10.24 26.61
CA LYS A 832 22.67 -9.09 25.91
C LYS A 832 22.18 -9.37 24.47
N ARG A 833 22.77 -10.36 23.78
CA ARG A 833 22.40 -10.73 22.40
C ARG A 833 21.17 -11.61 22.29
N ILE A 834 20.71 -12.25 23.36
CA ILE A 834 19.53 -13.13 23.34
C ILE A 834 18.42 -12.46 24.15
N GLN A 835 17.23 -12.37 23.58
CA GLN A 835 16.01 -12.07 24.33
C GLN A 835 15.28 -13.40 24.54
N ALA A 836 14.96 -13.74 25.78
CA ALA A 836 14.23 -14.95 26.12
C ALA A 836 13.30 -14.71 27.32
N ALA A 837 12.10 -15.24 27.23
CA ALA A 837 11.08 -15.16 28.28
C ALA A 837 10.14 -16.35 28.23
N ARG A 838 9.38 -16.54 29.30
CA ARG A 838 8.17 -17.35 29.33
C ARG A 838 6.94 -16.44 29.48
N PHE A 839 5.88 -16.83 28.80
CA PHE A 839 4.53 -16.27 28.89
C PHE A 839 3.59 -17.45 29.18
N GLY A 840 3.32 -17.70 30.46
CA GLY A 840 2.64 -18.92 30.90
C GLY A 840 3.37 -20.20 30.44
N PRO A 841 2.73 -21.09 29.65
CA PRO A 841 3.33 -22.33 29.15
C PRO A 841 4.32 -22.11 27.98
N THR A 842 4.34 -20.92 27.38
CA THR A 842 5.09 -20.65 26.16
C THR A 842 6.44 -20.01 26.48
N PHE A 843 7.54 -20.69 26.15
CA PHE A 843 8.85 -20.06 26.02
C PHE A 843 8.95 -19.33 24.67
N MET A 844 9.52 -18.13 24.65
CA MET A 844 9.76 -17.33 23.45
C MET A 844 11.20 -16.81 23.45
N ALA A 845 11.90 -16.89 22.32
CA ALA A 845 13.24 -16.34 22.19
C ALA A 845 13.59 -15.86 20.78
N TRP A 846 14.57 -14.94 20.70
CA TRP A 846 15.23 -14.47 19.48
C TRP A 846 16.63 -13.92 19.80
N THR A 847 17.49 -13.80 18.79
CA THR A 847 18.75 -13.04 18.88
C THR A 847 18.56 -11.58 18.42
N THR A 848 19.29 -10.65 19.01
CA THR A 848 19.42 -9.27 18.52
C THR A 848 20.56 -9.11 17.51
N ASP A 849 21.31 -10.18 17.24
CA ASP A 849 22.33 -10.27 16.18
C ASP A 849 21.63 -10.72 14.89
N THR A 850 21.37 -9.77 13.99
CA THR A 850 20.65 -10.03 12.72
C THR A 850 21.54 -10.64 11.64
N ALA A 851 22.85 -10.79 11.89
CA ALA A 851 23.81 -11.30 10.91
C ALA A 851 24.20 -12.76 11.15
N HIS A 852 24.08 -13.26 12.39
CA HIS A 852 24.55 -14.59 12.76
C HIS A 852 23.53 -15.34 13.65
N PRO A 853 23.01 -16.49 13.20
CA PRO A 853 22.22 -17.37 14.06
C PRO A 853 23.03 -17.82 15.28
N ILE A 854 22.39 -17.88 16.45
CA ILE A 854 23.02 -18.25 17.72
C ILE A 854 22.44 -19.58 18.21
N SER A 855 23.30 -20.55 18.49
CA SER A 855 22.89 -21.77 19.20
C SER A 855 22.69 -21.46 20.69
N PHE A 856 21.49 -21.75 21.20
CA PHE A 856 21.10 -21.53 22.59
C PHE A 856 20.63 -22.84 23.23
N LYS A 857 21.26 -23.24 24.34
CA LYS A 857 20.79 -24.38 25.14
C LYS A 857 19.73 -23.90 26.14
N TYR A 858 18.52 -24.43 26.02
CA TYR A 858 17.41 -24.19 26.93
C TYR A 858 17.07 -25.46 27.71
N ARG A 859 16.72 -25.35 28.99
CA ARG A 859 16.15 -26.46 29.78
C ARG A 859 14.67 -26.14 30.04
N PRO A 860 13.71 -26.83 29.40
CA PRO A 860 12.30 -26.68 29.71
C PRO A 860 11.98 -27.02 31.18
N GLU A 861 10.92 -26.42 31.73
CA GLU A 861 10.43 -26.75 33.08
C GLU A 861 9.42 -27.92 33.01
N GLU A 862 8.72 -28.04 31.88
CA GLU A 862 7.76 -29.10 31.55
C GLU A 862 8.43 -30.38 31.04
N LYS A 863 7.61 -31.43 30.89
CA LYS A 863 7.95 -32.64 30.13
C LYS A 863 7.28 -32.58 28.75
N GLY A 864 7.96 -33.11 27.74
CA GLY A 864 7.46 -33.16 26.36
C GLY A 864 6.31 -34.18 26.15
N PRO A 865 5.83 -34.34 24.89
CA PRO A 865 6.39 -33.79 23.65
C PRO A 865 6.22 -32.28 23.51
N PHE A 866 7.22 -31.64 22.92
CA PHE A 866 7.27 -30.20 22.67
C PHE A 866 7.07 -29.91 21.19
N VAL A 867 6.59 -28.71 20.89
CA VAL A 867 6.62 -28.16 19.53
C VAL A 867 7.31 -26.82 19.48
N LEU A 868 8.05 -26.63 18.39
CA LEU A 868 8.56 -25.34 17.99
C LEU A 868 7.58 -24.70 17.01
N VAL A 869 7.24 -23.43 17.23
CA VAL A 869 6.38 -22.65 16.37
C VAL A 869 7.13 -21.40 15.94
N ASP A 870 7.15 -21.08 14.65
CA ASP A 870 7.78 -19.85 14.17
C ASP A 870 6.85 -18.63 14.27
N VAL A 871 7.35 -17.47 13.84
CA VAL A 871 6.63 -16.20 13.97
C VAL A 871 5.29 -16.16 13.23
N VAL A 872 5.11 -16.95 12.17
CA VAL A 872 3.86 -17.04 11.40
C VAL A 872 2.98 -18.23 11.80
N GLY A 873 3.36 -18.98 12.84
CA GLY A 873 2.53 -20.06 13.37
C GLY A 873 2.80 -21.44 12.76
N ARG A 874 3.79 -21.60 11.87
CA ARG A 874 4.17 -22.91 11.31
C ARG A 874 4.81 -23.76 12.41
N VAL A 875 4.40 -25.02 12.47
CA VAL A 875 4.69 -25.93 13.60
C VAL A 875 5.67 -27.01 13.18
N THR A 876 6.69 -27.22 14.00
CA THR A 876 7.63 -28.34 13.94
C THR A 876 7.50 -29.16 15.21
N ASP A 877 7.08 -30.42 15.10
CA ASP A 877 7.16 -31.37 16.21
C ASP A 877 8.62 -31.65 16.56
N LEU A 878 8.96 -31.54 17.85
CA LEU A 878 10.27 -31.95 18.33
C LEU A 878 10.27 -33.43 18.68
N LEU A 879 11.21 -34.16 18.10
CA LEU A 879 11.37 -35.59 18.36
C LEU A 879 11.68 -35.86 19.86
N PRO A 880 11.33 -37.04 20.40
CA PRO A 880 11.58 -37.34 21.81
C PRO A 880 13.05 -37.25 22.26
N ASP A 881 13.98 -37.44 21.33
CA ASP A 881 15.44 -37.36 21.50
C ASP A 881 16.02 -35.95 21.26
N ALA A 882 15.21 -34.97 20.89
CA ALA A 882 15.63 -33.57 20.75
C ALA A 882 16.08 -32.95 22.09
N ILE A 883 15.68 -33.55 23.22
CA ILE A 883 16.19 -33.22 24.56
C ILE A 883 17.42 -34.08 24.83
N ALA A 884 18.58 -33.43 24.95
CA ALA A 884 19.83 -34.09 25.29
C ALA A 884 19.78 -34.72 26.70
N PRO A 885 20.67 -35.69 27.02
CA PRO A 885 20.69 -36.36 28.34
C PRO A 885 20.87 -35.43 29.55
N ASP A 886 21.38 -34.21 29.34
CA ASP A 886 21.47 -33.15 30.36
C ASP A 886 20.14 -32.38 30.57
N GLY A 887 19.05 -32.80 29.92
CA GLY A 887 17.74 -32.16 29.93
C GLY A 887 17.66 -30.88 29.10
N THR A 888 18.66 -30.57 28.25
CA THR A 888 18.66 -29.36 27.42
C THR A 888 18.23 -29.63 25.98
N LEU A 889 17.49 -28.68 25.42
CA LEU A 889 17.15 -28.56 24.01
C LEU A 889 18.09 -27.53 23.37
N ALA A 890 18.69 -27.88 22.23
CA ALA A 890 19.48 -26.95 21.43
C ALA A 890 18.56 -26.21 20.45
N LEU A 891 18.47 -24.89 20.59
CA LEU A 891 17.68 -24.01 19.73
C LEU A 891 18.60 -23.15 18.85
N MET A 892 18.34 -23.10 17.55
CA MET A 892 18.98 -22.13 16.66
C MET A 892 18.13 -20.86 16.62
N LEU A 893 18.62 -19.79 17.26
CA LEU A 893 17.94 -18.50 17.30
C LEU A 893 18.39 -17.63 16.12
N THR A 894 17.44 -17.08 15.37
CA THR A 894 17.64 -15.97 14.44
C THR A 894 17.03 -14.70 15.02
N ASP A 895 17.01 -13.60 14.27
CA ASP A 895 16.27 -12.41 14.68
C ASP A 895 14.75 -12.59 14.54
N SER A 896 14.26 -13.62 13.85
CA SER A 896 12.86 -14.00 13.89
C SER A 896 12.53 -14.74 15.20
N PRO A 897 11.49 -14.34 15.96
CA PRO A 897 11.12 -15.05 17.18
C PRO A 897 10.57 -16.44 16.94
N ILE A 898 10.93 -17.35 17.83
CA ILE A 898 10.36 -18.69 17.93
C ILE A 898 9.61 -18.85 19.26
N TYR A 899 8.59 -19.71 19.25
CA TYR A 899 7.83 -20.13 20.43
C TYR A 899 8.04 -21.63 20.66
N LEU A 900 8.21 -22.03 21.92
CA LEU A 900 8.38 -23.42 22.34
C LEU A 900 7.39 -23.70 23.48
N LEU A 901 6.57 -24.74 23.32
CA LEU A 901 5.57 -25.13 24.31
C LEU A 901 5.19 -26.63 24.17
N PRO A 902 4.60 -27.26 25.20
CA PRO A 902 4.08 -28.61 25.09
C PRO A 902 3.02 -28.74 23.97
N ARG A 903 3.00 -29.88 23.26
CA ARG A 903 2.03 -30.18 22.18
C ARG A 903 0.57 -29.99 22.64
N ALA A 904 0.24 -30.48 23.84
CA ALA A 904 -1.10 -30.33 24.43
C ALA A 904 -1.48 -28.87 24.74
N ASP A 905 -0.52 -28.03 25.16
CA ASP A 905 -0.77 -26.60 25.35
C ASP A 905 -0.97 -25.87 24.03
N TYR A 906 -0.18 -26.19 23.01
CA TYR A 906 -0.39 -25.65 21.66
C TYR A 906 -1.80 -25.95 21.15
N GLU A 907 -2.25 -27.21 21.25
CA GLU A 907 -3.61 -27.61 20.84
C GLU A 907 -4.68 -26.89 21.65
N ARG A 908 -4.55 -26.84 22.97
CA ARG A 908 -5.46 -26.12 23.88
C ARG A 908 -5.56 -24.65 23.54
N LEU A 909 -4.43 -23.98 23.25
CA LEU A 909 -4.37 -22.53 22.97
C LEU A 909 -4.85 -22.14 21.57
N THR A 910 -4.91 -23.10 20.64
CA THR A 910 -5.24 -22.89 19.22
C THR A 910 -6.48 -23.67 18.75
N ARG A 911 -7.34 -24.07 19.69
CA ARG A 911 -8.61 -24.78 19.41
C ARG A 911 -9.68 -23.87 18.80
N PHE A 912 -10.53 -24.46 17.98
CA PHE A 912 -11.70 -23.85 17.34
C PHE A 912 -12.79 -23.51 18.35
#